data_AF-A0A4Q6B437-F1
#
_entry.id   AF-A0A4Q6B437-F1
#
_cell.length_a   1.000
_cell.length_b   1.000
_cell.length_c   1.000
_cell.angle_alpha   90.00
_cell.angle_beta   90.00
_cell.angle_gamma   90.00
#
_symmetry.space_group_name_H-M   'P 1'
#
loop_
_entity.id
_entity.type
_entity.pdbx_description
1 polymer ?
#
loop_
_entity_poly.entity_id
_entity_poly.type
_entity_poly.pdbx_seq_one_letter_code
_entity_poly.pdbx_strand_id
1 'polypeptide(L)'
;MGSAKKPTKGLTFQRKYTRDDINVYDQFEYDYRTSVIRNPSGEVVFEMNNVEVPKQWSQIATDILAQKYFRKAGVPQPDGSLGRETSAKQVAHRMANCWKVWGERYGYFASSTDATVFYEELVYSILNQMCVPNSPQWFNTGLHESYGITGKPQGHYYVDQADGQLKKSTSAYERPQPHACFILSVDDDLVGDGGIMDLWVREARIFKYGSGVGTNYSNLRGEGEKLSGGGTSSGLMSFLKIGDRAAGAIKSGGTTRRAAKMVCLDLDHPEIVQFVNWKVEEEKKVQALIDAGYPSDYEGEAYRTVSGQNSNNSVRIPNSFFEKLEKGEDWELTARTDGRVMKKVPSRELWNSIAYAAWRCADPGTQYNTTINEWHTCPEGGEIRASNPCSEYMFLDNTACNLASANLIKFFNFENNTLDVEGFEYCCRLWTTVLEISVLMAQFPSQEVAQLSYEYRTLGLGYANLGTVLMVSGIPYDSDKARGIAGAVTAIMTGTAYKTSAEMAEVMGAFPRYEENKEHMMRVMRNHRLAAYDADSYEGLSVKPQGLKAQHTPDYLLKAACKAWDAAVEMGEKFGYRNAQATVIAPTGTIGLVMDCDTTGVEPDFALVKFKKLSGGGYMKIVNQSVPVALTNLGYSEKEKDAIIKYAVGAGTFAGAPH
;
A
#
# COMPACT_ATOMS: atom_id res chain seq x y z
N MET A 1 36.21 -25.91 30.34
CA MET A 1 35.96 -24.51 29.94
C MET A 1 35.43 -24.53 28.52
N GLY A 2 34.10 -24.46 28.36
CA GLY A 2 33.47 -24.45 27.04
C GLY A 2 33.69 -23.11 26.36
N SER A 3 34.23 -23.14 25.15
CA SER A 3 34.28 -22.00 24.24
C SER A 3 32.86 -21.44 24.07
N ALA A 4 32.59 -20.28 24.66
CA ALA A 4 31.41 -19.50 24.32
C ALA A 4 31.54 -19.11 22.83
N LYS A 5 30.68 -19.66 21.98
CA LYS A 5 30.56 -19.25 20.58
C LYS A 5 30.31 -17.73 20.56
N LYS A 6 31.14 -16.98 19.86
CA LYS A 6 30.86 -15.56 19.53
C LYS A 6 29.48 -15.50 18.86
N PRO A 7 28.62 -14.52 19.19
CA PRO A 7 27.34 -14.37 18.51
C PRO A 7 27.58 -14.17 17.02
N THR A 8 26.88 -14.95 16.19
CA THR A 8 26.85 -14.79 14.74
C THR A 8 26.25 -13.42 14.42
N LYS A 9 27.02 -12.53 13.78
CA LYS A 9 26.52 -11.22 13.34
C LYS A 9 25.64 -11.42 12.09
N GLY A 10 24.32 -11.32 12.20
CA GLY A 10 23.38 -11.40 11.07
C GLY A 10 22.07 -12.14 11.38
N LEU A 11 21.06 -11.98 10.52
CA LEU A 11 19.83 -12.78 10.56
C LEU A 11 20.11 -14.21 10.12
N THR A 12 19.46 -15.16 10.79
CA THR A 12 19.43 -16.56 10.37
C THR A 12 18.10 -16.89 9.69
N PHE A 13 18.12 -17.79 8.72
CA PHE A 13 16.91 -18.27 8.03
C PHE A 13 16.88 -19.80 8.00
N GLN A 14 15.74 -20.36 8.44
CA GLN A 14 15.47 -21.78 8.32
C GLN A 14 14.57 -22.03 7.10
N ARG A 15 14.80 -23.15 6.42
CA ARG A 15 13.92 -23.59 5.33
C ARG A 15 12.56 -23.98 5.91
N LYS A 16 11.47 -23.46 5.34
CA LYS A 16 10.08 -23.81 5.71
C LYS A 16 9.36 -24.45 4.53
N TYR A 17 9.54 -23.93 3.32
CA TYR A 17 8.86 -24.43 2.11
C TYR A 17 9.81 -24.96 1.03
N THR A 18 11.10 -24.69 1.16
CA THR A 18 12.13 -25.18 0.24
C THR A 18 12.90 -26.36 0.82
N ARG A 19 13.54 -27.14 -0.05
CA ARG A 19 14.46 -28.20 0.33
C ARG A 19 15.86 -27.91 -0.22
N ASP A 20 16.88 -28.43 0.43
CA ASP A 20 18.28 -28.27 0.04
C ASP A 20 18.70 -29.21 -1.09
N ASP A 21 17.97 -30.31 -1.31
CA ASP A 21 18.25 -31.34 -2.29
C ASP A 21 17.59 -31.13 -3.66
N ILE A 22 16.77 -30.09 -3.81
CA ILE A 22 16.07 -29.75 -5.05
C ILE A 22 16.19 -28.25 -5.33
N ASN A 23 16.38 -27.88 -6.61
CA ASN A 23 16.32 -26.48 -6.98
C ASN A 23 14.91 -25.93 -6.74
N VAL A 24 14.79 -24.74 -6.15
CA VAL A 24 13.48 -24.12 -5.85
C VAL A 24 12.55 -24.04 -7.07
N TYR A 25 13.09 -23.81 -8.27
CA TYR A 25 12.29 -23.74 -9.49
C TYR A 25 11.70 -25.10 -9.86
N ASP A 26 12.40 -26.19 -9.56
CA ASP A 26 11.99 -27.57 -9.88
C ASP A 26 10.97 -28.14 -8.89
N GLN A 27 10.67 -27.42 -7.80
CA GLN A 27 9.54 -27.75 -6.91
C GLN A 27 8.17 -27.41 -7.51
N PHE A 28 8.14 -26.77 -8.68
CA PHE A 28 6.91 -26.40 -9.39
C PHE A 28 6.87 -27.05 -10.77
N GLU A 29 5.66 -27.38 -11.22
CA GLU A 29 5.40 -27.67 -12.63
C GLU A 29 5.01 -26.38 -13.36
N TYR A 30 5.36 -26.27 -14.64
CA TYR A 30 5.08 -25.06 -15.44
C TYR A 30 4.28 -25.38 -16.70
N ASP A 31 3.50 -24.40 -17.15
CA ASP A 31 2.82 -24.36 -18.44
C ASP A 31 3.30 -23.16 -19.27
N TYR A 32 3.17 -23.28 -20.59
CA TYR A 32 3.29 -22.16 -21.52
C TYR A 32 1.91 -21.73 -21.97
N ARG A 33 1.59 -20.44 -21.78
CA ARG A 33 0.28 -19.88 -22.12
C ARG A 33 0.41 -18.68 -23.03
N THR A 34 -0.65 -18.40 -23.77
CA THR A 34 -0.78 -17.17 -24.54
C THR A 34 -1.59 -16.17 -23.74
N SER A 35 -1.07 -14.96 -23.61
CA SER A 35 -1.82 -13.82 -23.10
C SER A 35 -2.36 -13.00 -24.26
N VAL A 36 -3.68 -12.81 -24.33
CA VAL A 36 -4.34 -11.99 -25.35
C VAL A 36 -5.35 -11.06 -24.69
N ILE A 37 -5.28 -9.77 -25.03
CA ILE A 37 -6.28 -8.78 -24.61
C ILE A 37 -6.98 -8.27 -25.86
N ARG A 38 -8.31 -8.31 -25.82
CA ARG A 38 -9.17 -7.80 -26.89
C ARG A 38 -9.95 -6.57 -26.43
N ASN A 39 -10.15 -5.62 -27.33
CA ASN A 39 -11.09 -4.52 -27.11
C ASN A 39 -12.55 -5.02 -27.26
N PRO A 40 -13.57 -4.18 -26.97
CA PRO A 40 -14.97 -4.57 -27.09
C PRO A 40 -15.41 -4.96 -28.52
N SER A 41 -14.72 -4.46 -29.55
CA SER A 41 -14.95 -4.86 -30.95
C SER A 41 -14.27 -6.19 -31.32
N GLY A 42 -13.49 -6.79 -30.41
CA GLY A 42 -12.83 -8.08 -30.60
C GLY A 42 -11.41 -8.02 -31.17
N GLU A 43 -10.89 -6.83 -31.50
CA GLU A 43 -9.52 -6.63 -31.99
C GLU A 43 -8.50 -6.85 -30.88
N VAL A 44 -7.35 -7.43 -31.25
CA VAL A 44 -6.24 -7.70 -30.34
C VAL A 44 -5.50 -6.40 -30.02
N VAL A 45 -5.49 -6.01 -28.75
CA VAL A 45 -4.78 -4.84 -28.23
C VAL A 45 -3.38 -5.22 -27.73
N PHE A 46 -3.22 -6.44 -27.24
CA PHE A 46 -1.96 -6.99 -26.76
C PHE A 46 -1.99 -8.51 -26.94
N GLU A 47 -0.87 -9.06 -27.41
CA GLU A 47 -0.65 -10.50 -27.49
C GLU A 47 0.77 -10.85 -27.11
N MET A 48 0.92 -11.89 -26.31
CA MET A 48 2.19 -12.50 -25.98
C MET A 48 2.06 -14.01 -25.90
N ASN A 49 2.75 -14.71 -26.80
CA ASN A 49 2.81 -16.16 -26.84
C ASN A 49 3.95 -16.69 -25.94
N ASN A 50 3.84 -17.95 -25.53
CA ASN A 50 4.86 -18.68 -24.77
C ASN A 50 5.23 -18.04 -23.42
N VAL A 51 4.24 -17.58 -22.67
CA VAL A 51 4.41 -17.10 -21.30
C VAL A 51 4.55 -18.31 -20.37
N GLU A 52 5.73 -18.50 -19.76
CA GLU A 52 6.00 -19.58 -18.82
C GLU A 52 5.58 -19.19 -17.39
N VAL A 53 4.64 -19.93 -16.81
CA VAL A 53 4.13 -19.72 -15.44
C VAL A 53 3.93 -21.06 -14.73
N PRO A 54 3.96 -21.11 -13.38
CA PRO A 54 3.58 -22.30 -12.65
C PRO A 54 2.15 -22.74 -13.01
N LYS A 55 1.92 -24.06 -13.14
CA LYS A 55 0.61 -24.61 -13.59
C LYS A 55 -0.57 -24.10 -12.77
N GLN A 56 -0.37 -23.89 -11.48
CA GLN A 56 -1.42 -23.45 -10.55
C GLN A 56 -1.86 -22.00 -10.72
N TRP A 57 -1.11 -21.16 -11.47
CA TRP A 57 -1.53 -19.79 -11.72
C TRP A 57 -2.78 -19.79 -12.58
N SER A 58 -3.68 -18.81 -12.45
CA SER A 58 -4.78 -18.65 -13.39
C SER A 58 -4.35 -17.98 -14.70
N GLN A 59 -5.22 -18.05 -15.72
CA GLN A 59 -5.03 -17.24 -16.94
C GLN A 59 -5.01 -15.74 -16.64
N ILE A 60 -5.80 -15.28 -15.65
CA ILE A 60 -5.85 -13.87 -15.25
C ILE A 60 -4.50 -13.44 -14.66
N ALA A 61 -3.93 -14.22 -13.73
CA ALA A 61 -2.60 -13.93 -13.18
C ALA A 61 -1.54 -13.92 -14.29
N THR A 62 -1.63 -14.86 -15.23
CA THR A 62 -0.75 -14.93 -16.41
C THR A 62 -0.83 -13.67 -17.27
N ASP A 63 -2.05 -13.21 -17.56
CA ASP A 63 -2.30 -12.02 -18.37
C ASP A 63 -1.76 -10.76 -17.70
N ILE A 64 -1.99 -10.61 -16.39
CA ILE A 64 -1.49 -9.45 -15.64
C ILE A 64 0.05 -9.46 -15.59
N LEU A 65 0.67 -10.63 -15.35
CA LEU A 65 2.12 -10.78 -15.38
C LEU A 65 2.68 -10.35 -16.74
N ALA A 66 2.17 -10.91 -17.83
CA ALA A 66 2.66 -10.65 -19.19
C ALA A 66 2.44 -9.20 -19.63
N GLN A 67 1.26 -8.64 -19.36
CA GLN A 67 0.90 -7.30 -19.82
C GLN A 67 1.63 -6.21 -19.03
N LYS A 68 1.70 -6.37 -17.71
CA LYS A 68 2.11 -5.30 -16.79
C LYS A 68 3.50 -5.48 -16.22
N TYR A 69 3.88 -6.69 -15.82
CA TYR A 69 5.06 -6.89 -14.97
C TYR A 69 6.28 -7.43 -15.71
N PHE A 70 6.11 -8.12 -16.84
CA PHE A 70 7.25 -8.46 -17.68
C PHE A 70 7.94 -7.23 -18.22
N ARG A 71 9.25 -7.18 -18.02
CA ARG A 71 10.12 -6.21 -18.65
C ARG A 71 10.09 -6.43 -20.15
N LYS A 72 9.70 -5.39 -20.89
CA LYS A 72 9.44 -5.48 -22.34
C LYS A 72 10.66 -5.34 -23.24
N ALA A 73 11.79 -4.86 -22.71
CA ALA A 73 13.01 -4.58 -23.47
C ALA A 73 14.26 -4.56 -22.59
N GLY A 74 15.41 -4.85 -23.20
CA GLY A 74 16.73 -4.77 -22.57
C GLY A 74 17.10 -5.99 -21.73
N VAL A 75 16.35 -7.08 -21.84
CA VAL A 75 16.60 -8.33 -21.10
C VAL A 75 17.56 -9.20 -21.93
N PRO A 76 18.77 -9.52 -21.44
CA PRO A 76 19.71 -10.39 -22.15
C PRO A 76 19.09 -11.75 -22.49
N GLN A 77 19.28 -12.19 -23.72
CA GLN A 77 18.83 -13.48 -24.22
C GLN A 77 20.01 -14.46 -24.37
N PRO A 78 19.78 -15.79 -24.36
CA PRO A 78 20.84 -16.78 -24.51
C PRO A 78 21.65 -16.66 -25.81
N ASP A 79 21.06 -16.10 -26.87
CA ASP A 79 21.71 -15.86 -28.16
C ASP A 79 22.56 -14.58 -28.20
N GLY A 80 22.67 -13.86 -27.07
CA GLY A 80 23.40 -12.60 -26.95
C GLY A 80 22.59 -11.36 -27.38
N SER A 81 21.36 -11.52 -27.86
CA SER A 81 20.47 -10.41 -28.19
C SER A 81 19.80 -9.81 -26.94
N LEU A 82 19.13 -8.67 -27.12
CA LEU A 82 18.30 -8.05 -26.08
C LEU A 82 16.82 -8.25 -26.42
N GLY A 83 16.06 -8.74 -25.46
CA GLY A 83 14.65 -9.07 -25.59
C GLY A 83 13.82 -8.63 -24.38
N ARG A 84 12.85 -9.47 -24.04
CA ARG A 84 11.88 -9.27 -22.96
C ARG A 84 11.90 -10.43 -21.97
N GLU A 85 11.31 -10.25 -20.80
CA GLU A 85 10.96 -11.35 -19.91
C GLU A 85 9.81 -12.16 -20.52
N THR A 86 9.89 -13.49 -20.44
CA THR A 86 8.88 -14.43 -20.93
C THR A 86 8.45 -15.45 -19.87
N SER A 87 9.11 -15.45 -18.70
CA SER A 87 8.90 -16.44 -17.64
C SER A 87 8.74 -15.81 -16.27
N ALA A 88 7.81 -16.34 -15.47
CA ALA A 88 7.70 -16.00 -14.05
C ALA A 88 9.01 -16.28 -13.27
N LYS A 89 9.81 -17.26 -13.71
CA LYS A 89 11.12 -17.58 -13.11
C LYS A 89 12.09 -16.40 -13.21
N GLN A 90 12.11 -15.73 -14.37
CA GLN A 90 12.97 -14.56 -14.59
C GLN A 90 12.60 -13.41 -13.64
N VAL A 91 11.30 -13.17 -13.47
CA VAL A 91 10.80 -12.10 -12.58
C VAL A 91 11.09 -12.43 -11.11
N ALA A 92 10.84 -13.67 -10.68
CA ALA A 92 11.15 -14.13 -9.33
C ALA A 92 12.65 -14.03 -9.04
N HIS A 93 13.50 -14.53 -9.95
CA HIS A 93 14.96 -14.42 -9.84
C HIS A 93 15.40 -12.96 -9.76
N ARG A 94 14.96 -12.12 -10.69
CA ARG A 94 15.38 -10.71 -10.77
C ARG A 94 15.16 -10.00 -9.44
N MET A 95 13.98 -10.16 -8.85
CA MET A 95 13.66 -9.49 -7.60
C MET A 95 14.37 -10.15 -6.41
N ALA A 96 14.25 -11.47 -6.25
CA ALA A 96 14.86 -12.22 -5.15
C ALA A 96 16.38 -12.06 -5.08
N ASN A 97 17.06 -12.14 -6.24
CA ASN A 97 18.51 -11.96 -6.34
C ASN A 97 18.93 -10.55 -5.93
N CYS A 98 18.17 -9.53 -6.33
CA CYS A 98 18.47 -8.15 -5.95
C CYS A 98 18.44 -7.98 -4.42
N TRP A 99 17.37 -8.43 -3.75
CA TRP A 99 17.32 -8.34 -2.28
C TRP A 99 18.40 -9.18 -1.60
N LYS A 100 18.69 -10.39 -2.11
CA LYS A 100 19.79 -11.21 -1.61
C LYS A 100 21.12 -10.47 -1.67
N VAL A 101 21.51 -9.97 -2.85
CA VAL A 101 22.82 -9.32 -3.05
C VAL A 101 22.95 -8.07 -2.20
N TRP A 102 21.90 -7.25 -2.11
CA TRP A 102 21.91 -6.07 -1.24
C TRP A 102 21.98 -6.45 0.25
N GLY A 103 21.25 -7.49 0.67
CA GLY A 103 21.32 -8.00 2.04
C GLY A 103 22.70 -8.55 2.40
N GLU A 104 23.35 -9.31 1.50
CA GLU A 104 24.72 -9.81 1.69
C GLU A 104 25.73 -8.65 1.76
N ARG A 105 25.65 -7.71 0.82
CA ARG A 105 26.56 -6.56 0.72
C ARG A 105 26.60 -5.73 2.00
N TYR A 106 25.46 -5.60 2.68
CA TYR A 106 25.32 -4.78 3.88
C TYR A 106 25.14 -5.59 5.17
N GLY A 107 25.42 -6.90 5.16
CA GLY A 107 25.54 -7.69 6.39
C GLY A 107 24.22 -8.06 7.07
N TYR A 108 23.10 -8.13 6.34
CA TYR A 108 21.82 -8.58 6.91
C TYR A 108 21.81 -10.05 7.30
N PHE A 109 22.61 -10.90 6.65
CA PHE A 109 22.60 -12.34 6.85
C PHE A 109 23.80 -12.81 7.67
N ALA A 110 23.58 -13.78 8.56
CA ALA A 110 24.63 -14.35 9.40
C ALA A 110 25.66 -15.15 8.60
N SER A 111 25.25 -15.69 7.45
CA SER A 111 26.10 -16.44 6.54
C SER A 111 25.57 -16.37 5.10
N SER A 112 26.40 -16.77 4.13
CA SER A 112 25.98 -16.98 2.73
C SER A 112 24.93 -18.09 2.60
N THR A 113 24.92 -19.06 3.52
CA THR A 113 23.87 -20.09 3.59
C THR A 113 22.53 -19.46 3.95
N ASP A 114 22.49 -18.58 4.96
CA ASP A 114 21.26 -17.86 5.33
C ASP A 114 20.75 -16.98 4.18
N ALA A 115 21.65 -16.30 3.47
CA ALA A 115 21.30 -15.54 2.27
C ALA A 115 20.73 -16.41 1.15
N THR A 116 21.26 -17.63 0.99
CA THR A 116 20.76 -18.61 0.01
C THR A 116 19.38 -19.14 0.39
N VAL A 117 19.17 -19.50 1.65
CA VAL A 117 17.85 -19.91 2.17
C VAL A 117 16.84 -18.77 2.00
N PHE A 118 17.21 -17.53 2.34
CA PHE A 118 16.37 -16.35 2.13
C PHE A 118 15.96 -16.20 0.66
N TYR A 119 16.91 -16.33 -0.27
CA TYR A 119 16.63 -16.25 -1.71
C TYR A 119 15.67 -17.35 -2.17
N GLU A 120 15.89 -18.59 -1.77
CA GLU A 120 15.07 -19.73 -2.22
C GLU A 120 13.65 -19.67 -1.63
N GLU A 121 13.51 -19.37 -0.34
CA GLU A 121 12.21 -19.19 0.30
C GLU A 121 11.42 -18.02 -0.31
N LEU A 122 12.12 -16.97 -0.73
CA LEU A 122 11.50 -15.83 -1.41
C LEU A 122 11.07 -16.16 -2.84
N VAL A 123 11.88 -16.89 -3.61
CA VAL A 123 11.49 -17.40 -4.93
C VAL A 123 10.25 -18.30 -4.80
N TYR A 124 10.24 -19.21 -3.82
CA TYR A 124 9.08 -20.04 -3.55
C TYR A 124 7.85 -19.20 -3.20
N SER A 125 7.99 -18.22 -2.30
CA SER A 125 6.90 -17.33 -1.89
C SER A 125 6.28 -16.59 -3.08
N ILE A 126 7.09 -16.10 -4.02
CA ILE A 126 6.62 -15.38 -5.22
C ILE A 126 5.92 -16.34 -6.19
N LEU A 127 6.55 -17.47 -6.52
CA LEU A 127 5.99 -18.44 -7.48
C LEU A 127 4.75 -19.17 -6.94
N ASN A 128 4.65 -19.37 -5.63
CA ASN A 128 3.47 -19.93 -4.98
C ASN A 128 2.38 -18.86 -4.72
N GLN A 129 2.61 -17.59 -5.09
CA GLN A 129 1.70 -16.46 -4.86
C GLN A 129 1.33 -16.27 -3.38
N MET A 130 2.26 -16.57 -2.47
CA MET A 130 2.05 -16.45 -1.01
C MET A 130 2.10 -15.02 -0.52
N CYS A 131 2.98 -14.21 -1.09
CA CYS A 131 3.09 -12.80 -0.81
C CYS A 131 3.88 -12.16 -1.96
N VAL A 132 3.51 -10.94 -2.31
CA VAL A 132 4.13 -10.19 -3.40
C VAL A 132 4.30 -8.72 -3.05
N PRO A 133 5.29 -8.01 -3.64
CA PRO A 133 5.52 -6.61 -3.35
C PRO A 133 4.58 -5.70 -4.16
N ASN A 134 4.54 -4.42 -3.81
CA ASN A 134 3.86 -3.39 -4.60
C ASN A 134 4.36 -3.31 -6.05
N SER A 135 3.53 -2.78 -6.94
CA SER A 135 3.82 -2.74 -8.39
C SER A 135 5.15 -2.08 -8.79
N PRO A 136 5.58 -0.94 -8.20
CA PRO A 136 6.92 -0.39 -8.49
C PRO A 136 8.10 -1.35 -8.31
N GLN A 137 8.04 -2.30 -7.37
CA GLN A 137 9.08 -3.31 -7.21
C GLN A 137 9.17 -4.23 -8.43
N TRP A 138 8.03 -4.69 -8.94
CA TRP A 138 7.97 -5.50 -10.15
C TRP A 138 8.60 -4.79 -11.36
N PHE A 139 8.39 -3.48 -11.47
CA PHE A 139 8.88 -2.68 -12.59
C PHE A 139 10.37 -2.37 -12.51
N ASN A 140 10.89 -2.11 -11.30
CA ASN A 140 12.17 -1.44 -11.12
C ASN A 140 13.24 -2.32 -10.44
N THR A 141 12.84 -3.26 -9.58
CA THR A 141 13.77 -4.01 -8.74
C THR A 141 14.57 -5.03 -9.54
N GLY A 142 15.90 -5.05 -9.34
CA GLY A 142 16.81 -6.00 -9.96
C GLY A 142 17.12 -5.78 -11.45
N LEU A 143 16.61 -4.72 -12.08
CA LEU A 143 16.91 -4.46 -13.51
C LEU A 143 18.41 -4.32 -13.78
N HIS A 144 19.13 -3.59 -12.92
CA HIS A 144 20.59 -3.50 -13.04
C HIS A 144 21.28 -4.78 -12.54
N GLU A 145 20.92 -5.25 -11.34
CA GLU A 145 21.59 -6.38 -10.69
C GLU A 145 21.52 -7.68 -11.52
N SER A 146 20.38 -7.96 -12.17
CA SER A 146 20.20 -9.19 -12.94
C SER A 146 20.41 -9.03 -14.44
N TYR A 147 20.18 -7.84 -15.01
CA TYR A 147 20.23 -7.64 -16.47
C TYR A 147 21.23 -6.58 -16.92
N GLY A 148 21.95 -5.90 -16.02
CA GLY A 148 22.89 -4.82 -16.36
C GLY A 148 22.22 -3.56 -16.92
N ILE A 149 20.90 -3.42 -16.81
CA ILE A 149 20.16 -2.27 -17.36
C ILE A 149 20.51 -1.01 -16.56
N THR A 150 21.01 0.02 -17.26
CA THR A 150 21.30 1.35 -16.73
C THR A 150 20.41 2.41 -17.39
N GLY A 151 20.54 3.67 -17.00
CA GLY A 151 19.86 4.78 -17.67
C GLY A 151 20.39 6.13 -17.24
N LYS A 152 20.14 7.18 -18.03
CA LYS A 152 20.57 8.54 -17.70
C LYS A 152 19.98 8.98 -16.35
N PRO A 153 20.75 9.66 -15.47
CA PRO A 153 20.28 10.13 -14.17
C PRO A 153 19.13 11.12 -14.34
N GLN A 154 18.14 11.07 -13.43
CA GLN A 154 16.89 11.83 -13.54
C GLN A 154 16.62 12.77 -12.35
N GLY A 155 17.68 13.12 -11.61
CA GLY A 155 17.57 14.00 -10.44
C GLY A 155 17.11 13.29 -9.18
N HIS A 156 17.40 11.99 -9.05
CA HIS A 156 17.15 11.21 -7.84
C HIS A 156 18.33 11.25 -6.88
N TYR A 157 18.07 10.93 -5.62
CA TYR A 157 19.01 10.94 -4.50
C TYR A 157 18.90 9.66 -3.68
N TYR A 158 19.94 9.34 -2.91
CA TYR A 158 19.95 8.24 -1.95
C TYR A 158 20.91 8.57 -0.80
N VAL A 159 20.72 7.95 0.35
CA VAL A 159 21.72 7.96 1.42
C VAL A 159 22.56 6.68 1.32
N ASP A 160 23.87 6.83 1.29
CA ASP A 160 24.78 5.69 1.25
C ASP A 160 24.94 5.13 2.66
N GLN A 161 24.57 3.86 2.86
CA GLN A 161 24.62 3.21 4.16
C GLN A 161 26.05 3.03 4.70
N ALA A 162 27.07 3.07 3.83
CA ALA A 162 28.46 2.91 4.25
C ALA A 162 28.99 4.13 5.02
N ASP A 163 28.59 5.35 4.63
CA ASP A 163 29.07 6.60 5.22
C ASP A 163 27.95 7.49 5.79
N GLY A 164 26.68 7.12 5.59
CA GLY A 164 25.50 7.86 6.02
C GLY A 164 25.26 9.15 5.23
N GLN A 165 25.93 9.37 4.10
CA GLN A 165 25.85 10.63 3.36
C GLN A 165 24.81 10.59 2.24
N LEU A 166 24.08 11.70 2.10
CA LEU A 166 23.20 11.96 0.98
C LEU A 166 24.01 12.16 -0.31
N LYS A 167 23.65 11.42 -1.36
CA LYS A 167 24.32 11.43 -2.66
C LYS A 167 23.29 11.53 -3.78
N LYS A 168 23.72 12.11 -4.90
CA LYS A 168 22.92 12.17 -6.13
C LYS A 168 23.12 10.89 -6.94
N SER A 169 22.03 10.30 -7.42
CA SER A 169 22.09 9.12 -8.25
C SER A 169 22.74 9.40 -9.60
N THR A 170 23.63 8.51 -10.01
CA THR A 170 24.35 8.53 -11.30
C THR A 170 23.61 7.78 -12.40
N SER A 171 22.63 6.95 -12.05
CA SER A 171 21.91 6.07 -12.97
C SER A 171 20.44 5.93 -12.59
N ALA A 172 19.57 5.77 -13.58
CA ALA A 172 18.13 5.57 -13.37
C ALA A 172 17.76 4.19 -12.80
N TYR A 173 18.64 3.18 -12.89
CA TYR A 173 18.29 1.79 -12.55
C TYR A 173 19.32 1.04 -11.70
N GLU A 174 20.54 1.57 -11.49
CA GLU A 174 21.52 0.96 -10.56
C GLU A 174 20.96 0.84 -9.14
N ARG A 175 20.22 1.86 -8.71
CA ARG A 175 19.37 1.85 -7.53
C ARG A 175 17.91 1.84 -7.98
N PRO A 176 17.07 0.87 -7.60
CA PRO A 176 15.66 0.88 -7.99
C PRO A 176 14.86 1.99 -7.29
N GLN A 177 13.67 2.29 -7.81
CA GLN A 177 12.63 3.01 -7.07
C GLN A 177 11.53 1.99 -6.65
N PRO A 178 11.67 1.34 -5.49
CA PRO A 178 10.74 0.29 -5.06
C PRO A 178 9.49 0.82 -4.34
N HIS A 179 9.48 2.07 -3.90
CA HIS A 179 8.42 2.64 -3.06
C HIS A 179 7.18 2.98 -3.90
N ALA A 180 5.99 2.66 -3.38
CA ALA A 180 4.72 2.99 -4.05
C ALA A 180 4.06 4.24 -3.49
N CYS A 181 4.32 4.55 -2.23
CA CYS A 181 3.61 5.58 -1.47
C CYS A 181 4.59 6.66 -1.06
N PHE A 182 4.27 7.91 -1.35
CA PHE A 182 5.04 9.08 -0.97
C PHE A 182 4.14 10.09 -0.27
N ILE A 183 4.70 10.78 0.72
CA ILE A 183 4.11 11.97 1.30
C ILE A 183 5.10 13.11 1.04
N LEU A 184 4.63 14.25 0.54
CA LEU A 184 5.47 15.44 0.31
C LEU A 184 4.89 16.64 1.08
N SER A 185 5.78 17.51 1.56
CA SER A 185 5.39 18.83 2.06
C SER A 185 5.31 19.86 0.92
N VAL A 186 4.59 20.94 1.20
CA VAL A 186 4.57 22.16 0.39
C VAL A 186 4.64 23.38 1.30
N ASP A 187 5.53 24.30 0.96
CA ASP A 187 5.66 25.59 1.61
C ASP A 187 4.87 26.65 0.84
N ASP A 188 4.45 27.70 1.54
CA ASP A 188 3.72 28.84 0.98
C ASP A 188 4.65 29.81 0.23
N ASP A 189 5.36 29.25 -0.75
CA ASP A 189 6.27 29.91 -1.68
C ASP A 189 5.94 29.43 -3.11
N LEU A 190 6.02 30.34 -4.09
CA LEU A 190 5.66 30.01 -5.46
C LEU A 190 6.71 29.18 -6.19
N VAL A 191 8.00 29.51 -6.10
CA VAL A 191 9.05 29.01 -7.03
C VAL A 191 10.32 28.47 -6.35
N GLY A 192 10.50 28.74 -5.05
CA GLY A 192 11.63 28.25 -4.28
C GLY A 192 11.57 26.73 -4.07
N ASP A 193 12.70 26.18 -3.61
CA ASP A 193 12.78 24.77 -3.21
C ASP A 193 11.76 24.50 -2.11
N GLY A 194 10.97 23.41 -2.24
CA GLY A 194 9.87 23.11 -1.31
C GLY A 194 8.56 23.86 -1.59
N GLY A 195 8.57 24.88 -2.47
CA GLY A 195 7.40 25.65 -2.87
C GLY A 195 6.45 24.92 -3.84
N ILE A 196 5.43 25.64 -4.30
CA ILE A 196 4.31 25.12 -5.11
C ILE A 196 4.77 24.56 -6.46
N MET A 197 5.60 25.29 -7.19
CA MET A 197 6.06 24.86 -8.52
C MET A 197 7.07 23.70 -8.41
N ASP A 198 7.94 23.71 -7.40
CA ASP A 198 8.88 22.62 -7.14
C ASP A 198 8.14 21.33 -6.75
N LEU A 199 7.06 21.41 -5.97
CA LEU A 199 6.21 20.26 -5.64
C LEU A 199 5.79 19.51 -6.92
N TRP A 200 5.28 20.21 -7.94
CA TRP A 200 4.86 19.55 -9.18
C TRP A 200 6.00 18.88 -9.95
N VAL A 201 7.21 19.43 -9.87
CA VAL A 201 8.42 18.80 -10.42
C VAL A 201 8.74 17.51 -9.66
N ARG A 202 8.69 17.54 -8.32
CA ARG A 202 8.89 16.35 -7.47
C ARG A 202 7.82 15.28 -7.73
N GLU A 203 6.56 15.67 -7.83
CA GLU A 203 5.44 14.77 -8.17
C GLU A 203 5.62 14.12 -9.55
N ALA A 204 6.04 14.89 -10.56
CA ALA A 204 6.27 14.36 -11.90
C ALA A 204 7.36 13.27 -11.91
N ARG A 205 8.42 13.43 -11.13
CA ARG A 205 9.45 12.39 -10.95
C ARG A 205 8.86 11.13 -10.30
N ILE A 206 8.02 11.27 -9.28
CA ILE A 206 7.36 10.15 -8.59
C ILE A 206 6.45 9.38 -9.55
N PHE A 207 5.56 10.09 -10.25
CA PHE A 207 4.58 9.48 -11.14
C PHE A 207 5.25 8.70 -12.26
N LYS A 208 6.34 9.23 -12.84
CA LYS A 208 7.09 8.57 -13.92
C LYS A 208 7.49 7.13 -13.60
N TYR A 209 7.74 6.79 -12.33
CA TYR A 209 8.21 5.47 -11.90
C TYR A 209 7.10 4.57 -11.31
N GLY A 210 5.83 4.98 -11.41
CA GLY A 210 4.70 4.11 -11.05
C GLY A 210 4.13 4.33 -9.65
N SER A 211 4.60 5.37 -8.94
CA SER A 211 4.29 5.64 -7.54
C SER A 211 3.24 6.74 -7.40
N GLY A 212 2.59 6.79 -6.24
CA GLY A 212 1.60 7.81 -5.89
C GLY A 212 2.05 8.70 -4.74
N VAL A 213 1.48 9.89 -4.65
CA VAL A 213 1.90 10.94 -3.72
C VAL A 213 0.70 11.57 -3.02
N GLY A 214 0.85 11.95 -1.76
CA GLY A 214 -0.07 12.87 -1.11
C GLY A 214 0.62 14.03 -0.43
N THR A 215 -0.11 15.14 -0.31
CA THR A 215 0.38 16.39 0.26
C THR A 215 -0.75 17.07 1.01
N ASN A 216 -0.44 17.60 2.19
CA ASN A 216 -1.32 18.52 2.90
C ASN A 216 -1.03 19.95 2.44
N TYR A 217 -2.05 20.60 1.89
CA TYR A 217 -1.95 21.94 1.32
C TYR A 217 -2.29 23.05 2.30
N SER A 218 -2.54 22.72 3.56
CA SER A 218 -3.01 23.67 4.58
C SER A 218 -2.01 24.76 4.95
N ASN A 219 -0.76 24.63 4.52
CA ASN A 219 0.24 25.70 4.68
C ASN A 219 -0.01 26.86 3.73
N LEU A 220 -0.65 26.62 2.58
CA LEU A 220 -0.85 27.65 1.57
C LEU A 220 -1.89 28.66 2.04
N ARG A 221 -1.60 29.94 1.82
CA ARG A 221 -2.52 31.02 2.22
C ARG A 221 -3.81 31.00 1.40
N GLY A 222 -4.92 31.26 2.07
CA GLY A 222 -6.24 31.32 1.47
C GLY A 222 -6.46 32.56 0.59
N GLU A 223 -7.55 32.53 -0.18
CA GLU A 223 -7.98 33.67 -1.00
C GLU A 223 -8.15 34.94 -0.13
N GLY A 224 -7.64 36.07 -0.61
CA GLY A 224 -7.74 37.36 0.08
C GLY A 224 -6.68 37.62 1.16
N GLU A 225 -5.84 36.64 1.52
CA GLU A 225 -4.67 36.86 2.36
C GLU A 225 -3.59 37.69 1.63
N LYS A 226 -2.81 38.51 2.35
CA LYS A 226 -1.89 39.48 1.75
C LYS A 226 -0.67 38.81 1.11
N LEU A 227 -0.14 39.43 0.05
CA LEU A 227 1.15 39.07 -0.57
C LEU A 227 2.24 40.08 -0.20
N SER A 228 3.50 39.63 -0.16
CA SER A 228 4.67 40.46 0.17
C SER A 228 4.89 41.60 -0.83
N GLY A 229 4.59 41.36 -2.12
CA GLY A 229 4.74 42.35 -3.20
C GLY A 229 3.62 43.40 -3.31
N GLY A 230 2.65 43.39 -2.38
CA GLY A 230 1.42 44.18 -2.50
C GLY A 230 0.37 43.47 -3.35
N GLY A 231 -0.82 43.26 -2.79
CA GLY A 231 -1.90 42.49 -3.41
C GLY A 231 -2.46 41.41 -2.48
N THR A 232 -3.31 40.55 -3.03
CA THR A 232 -3.94 39.43 -2.31
C THR A 232 -3.74 38.10 -3.06
N SER A 233 -3.71 37.00 -2.32
CA SER A 233 -3.56 35.65 -2.84
C SER A 233 -4.74 35.25 -3.74
N SER A 234 -4.47 34.51 -4.81
CA SER A 234 -5.50 33.83 -5.62
C SER A 234 -6.14 32.62 -4.94
N GLY A 235 -5.68 32.28 -3.72
CA GLY A 235 -6.19 31.17 -2.93
C GLY A 235 -5.65 29.81 -3.37
N LEU A 236 -5.70 28.85 -2.44
CA LEU A 236 -5.28 27.47 -2.61
C LEU A 236 -6.00 26.81 -3.79
N MET A 237 -7.29 27.06 -3.95
CA MET A 237 -8.11 26.40 -4.97
C MET A 237 -7.62 26.67 -6.40
N SER A 238 -6.95 27.80 -6.63
CA SER A 238 -6.34 28.12 -7.93
C SER A 238 -5.17 27.17 -8.26
N PHE A 239 -4.31 26.88 -7.28
CA PHE A 239 -3.16 25.99 -7.44
C PHE A 239 -3.55 24.52 -7.50
N LEU A 240 -4.59 24.10 -6.75
CA LEU A 240 -5.10 22.73 -6.82
C LEU A 240 -5.59 22.37 -8.23
N LYS A 241 -6.20 23.32 -8.94
CA LYS A 241 -6.60 23.12 -10.36
C LYS A 241 -5.39 22.91 -11.27
N ILE A 242 -4.27 23.59 -11.03
CA ILE A 242 -3.05 23.38 -11.81
C ILE A 242 -2.46 21.99 -11.51
N GLY A 243 -2.37 21.62 -10.24
CA GLY A 243 -1.90 20.30 -9.82
C GLY A 243 -2.74 19.15 -10.38
N ASP A 244 -4.06 19.31 -10.42
CA ASP A 244 -4.99 18.35 -11.05
C ASP A 244 -4.68 18.16 -12.55
N ARG A 245 -4.45 19.25 -13.29
CA ARG A 245 -4.08 19.18 -14.71
C ARG A 245 -2.71 18.55 -14.93
N ALA A 246 -1.74 18.87 -14.08
CA ALA A 246 -0.41 18.27 -14.12
C ALA A 246 -0.48 16.75 -13.91
N ALA A 247 -1.23 16.29 -12.90
CA ALA A 247 -1.44 14.87 -12.64
C ALA A 247 -2.13 14.16 -13.82
N GLY A 248 -3.17 14.77 -14.41
CA GLY A 248 -3.89 14.21 -15.56
C GLY A 248 -3.04 14.08 -16.84
N ALA A 249 -2.00 14.90 -16.99
CA ALA A 249 -1.10 14.86 -18.16
C ALA A 249 -0.03 13.75 -18.06
N ILE A 250 0.26 13.25 -16.86
CA ILE A 250 1.38 12.33 -16.62
C ILE A 250 0.89 10.88 -16.55
N LYS A 251 1.49 10.04 -17.40
CA LYS A 251 1.28 8.59 -17.39
C LYS A 251 2.27 7.90 -16.45
N SER A 252 1.73 7.17 -15.47
CA SER A 252 2.50 6.57 -14.39
C SER A 252 3.25 5.30 -14.83
N GLY A 253 4.53 5.20 -14.46
CA GLY A 253 5.39 4.04 -14.79
C GLY A 253 5.72 3.87 -16.27
N GLY A 254 5.47 4.89 -17.11
CA GLY A 254 5.59 4.77 -18.57
C GLY A 254 4.55 3.84 -19.21
N THR A 255 3.47 3.52 -18.50
CA THR A 255 2.36 2.66 -18.96
C THR A 255 1.08 3.47 -19.19
N THR A 256 -0.08 2.83 -19.42
CA THR A 256 -1.37 3.51 -19.58
C THR A 256 -1.99 4.03 -18.27
N ARG A 257 -1.36 3.80 -17.10
CA ARG A 257 -1.93 4.15 -15.79
C ARG A 257 -1.89 5.66 -15.52
N ARG A 258 -2.96 6.24 -14.97
CA ARG A 258 -2.98 7.64 -14.48
C ARG A 258 -2.10 7.82 -13.24
N ALA A 259 -1.64 9.05 -13.01
CA ALA A 259 -1.02 9.45 -11.75
C ALA A 259 -2.00 9.25 -10.58
N ALA A 260 -1.49 8.91 -9.40
CA ALA A 260 -2.28 8.78 -8.18
C ALA A 260 -1.86 9.87 -7.19
N LYS A 261 -2.78 10.79 -6.90
CA LYS A 261 -2.54 11.98 -6.07
C LYS A 261 -3.55 12.06 -4.94
N MET A 262 -3.09 12.36 -3.72
CA MET A 262 -3.94 12.77 -2.58
C MET A 262 -3.74 14.26 -2.29
N VAL A 263 -4.85 14.96 -2.10
CA VAL A 263 -4.90 16.35 -1.64
C VAL A 263 -5.56 16.36 -0.27
N CYS A 264 -4.78 16.66 0.77
CA CYS A 264 -5.27 16.82 2.12
C CYS A 264 -5.46 18.30 2.46
N LEU A 265 -6.52 18.63 3.21
CA LEU A 265 -6.76 19.96 3.76
C LEU A 265 -7.27 19.87 5.20
N ASP A 266 -6.70 20.67 6.09
CA ASP A 266 -7.11 20.77 7.48
C ASP A 266 -8.45 21.50 7.57
N LEU A 267 -9.33 21.02 8.46
CA LEU A 267 -10.73 21.45 8.52
C LEU A 267 -10.91 22.94 8.89
N ASP A 268 -9.89 23.58 9.45
CA ASP A 268 -9.88 25.01 9.81
C ASP A 268 -9.35 25.92 8.69
N HIS A 269 -9.01 25.38 7.52
CA HIS A 269 -8.50 26.19 6.41
C HIS A 269 -9.56 27.20 5.90
N PRO A 270 -9.19 28.46 5.55
CA PRO A 270 -10.14 29.48 5.08
C PRO A 270 -11.02 29.05 3.90
N GLU A 271 -10.47 28.23 3.00
CA GLU A 271 -11.15 27.73 1.81
C GLU A 271 -11.79 26.34 1.97
N ILE A 272 -11.91 25.79 3.19
CA ILE A 272 -12.41 24.42 3.42
C ILE A 272 -13.80 24.17 2.83
N VAL A 273 -14.71 25.15 2.91
CA VAL A 273 -16.09 25.02 2.39
C VAL A 273 -16.07 24.87 0.87
N GLN A 274 -15.20 25.61 0.19
CA GLN A 274 -15.05 25.50 -1.26
C GLN A 274 -14.39 24.18 -1.65
N PHE A 275 -13.38 23.74 -0.90
CA PHE A 275 -12.71 22.46 -1.11
C PHE A 275 -13.67 21.27 -1.00
N VAL A 276 -14.49 21.23 0.05
CA VAL A 276 -15.51 20.18 0.27
C VAL A 276 -16.50 20.10 -0.89
N ASN A 277 -16.95 21.25 -1.39
CA ASN A 277 -17.94 21.30 -2.47
C ASN A 277 -17.33 21.24 -3.88
N TRP A 278 -16.00 21.21 -4.02
CA TRP A 278 -15.33 21.35 -5.31
C TRP A 278 -15.78 20.26 -6.29
N LYS A 279 -15.62 18.98 -5.95
CA LYS A 279 -16.00 17.89 -6.86
C LYS A 279 -17.51 17.81 -7.07
N VAL A 280 -18.32 18.16 -6.08
CA VAL A 280 -19.78 18.22 -6.22
C VAL A 280 -20.19 19.16 -7.36
N GLU A 281 -19.59 20.35 -7.41
CA GLU A 281 -19.86 21.31 -8.49
C GLU A 281 -19.29 20.86 -9.84
N GLU A 282 -18.16 20.15 -9.86
CA GLU A 282 -17.58 19.61 -11.09
C GLU A 282 -18.42 18.45 -11.65
N GLU A 283 -18.98 17.57 -10.81
CA GLU A 283 -19.90 16.51 -11.24
C GLU A 283 -21.20 17.08 -11.83
N LYS A 284 -21.69 18.22 -11.35
CA LYS A 284 -22.83 18.91 -11.99
C LYS A 284 -22.49 19.34 -13.42
N LYS A 285 -21.26 19.82 -13.65
CA LYS A 285 -20.78 20.20 -14.99
C LYS A 285 -20.64 18.99 -15.88
N VAL A 286 -20.06 17.89 -15.37
CA VAL A 286 -19.96 16.62 -16.09
C VAL A 286 -21.34 16.13 -16.52
N GLN A 287 -22.31 16.12 -15.61
CA GLN A 287 -23.67 15.70 -15.93
C GLN A 287 -24.29 16.56 -17.05
N ALA A 288 -24.14 17.88 -16.98
CA ALA A 288 -24.64 18.77 -18.03
C ALA A 288 -23.99 18.50 -19.41
N LEU A 289 -22.70 18.12 -19.43
CA LEU A 289 -22.02 17.71 -20.66
C LEU A 289 -22.54 16.34 -21.16
N ILE A 290 -22.75 15.37 -20.26
CA ILE A 290 -23.31 14.07 -20.63
C ILE A 290 -24.71 14.24 -21.22
N ASP A 291 -25.54 15.08 -20.61
CA ASP A 291 -26.90 15.40 -21.09
C ASP A 291 -26.86 16.10 -22.46
N ALA A 292 -25.79 16.83 -22.77
CA ALA A 292 -25.52 17.43 -24.08
C ALA A 292 -24.95 16.46 -25.13
N GLY A 293 -24.75 15.18 -24.77
CA GLY A 293 -24.32 14.12 -25.68
C GLY A 293 -22.83 13.75 -25.60
N TYR A 294 -22.06 14.32 -24.66
CA TYR A 294 -20.68 13.90 -24.46
C TYR A 294 -20.61 12.50 -23.81
N PRO A 295 -19.59 11.69 -24.13
CA PRO A 295 -19.45 10.35 -23.55
C PRO A 295 -19.33 10.39 -22.03
N SER A 296 -20.08 9.52 -21.34
CA SER A 296 -20.05 9.35 -19.88
C SER A 296 -18.86 8.54 -19.36
N ASP A 297 -17.96 8.11 -20.26
CA ASP A 297 -16.75 7.38 -19.86
C ASP A 297 -15.83 8.29 -19.05
N TYR A 298 -15.20 7.76 -17.99
CA TYR A 298 -14.33 8.54 -17.12
C TYR A 298 -13.02 8.99 -17.82
N GLU A 299 -12.68 8.38 -18.95
CA GLU A 299 -11.62 8.82 -19.88
C GLU A 299 -12.14 9.68 -21.05
N GLY A 300 -13.47 9.86 -21.10
CA GLY A 300 -14.19 10.62 -22.09
C GLY A 300 -14.01 12.12 -21.96
N GLU A 301 -14.49 12.83 -22.98
CA GLU A 301 -14.30 14.28 -23.09
C GLU A 301 -14.92 15.07 -21.93
N ALA A 302 -16.10 14.67 -21.44
CA ALA A 302 -16.75 15.34 -20.31
C ALA A 302 -15.83 15.38 -19.08
N TYR A 303 -15.34 14.23 -18.63
CA TYR A 303 -14.44 14.13 -17.48
C TYR A 303 -13.07 14.79 -17.72
N ARG A 304 -12.58 14.83 -18.97
CA ARG A 304 -11.30 15.51 -19.29
C ARG A 304 -11.39 17.04 -19.22
N THR A 305 -12.58 17.63 -19.33
CA THR A 305 -12.73 19.10 -19.36
C THR A 305 -12.95 19.73 -17.98
N VAL A 306 -13.43 18.97 -17.00
CA VAL A 306 -13.63 19.43 -15.62
C VAL A 306 -12.35 19.32 -14.77
N SER A 307 -12.36 19.89 -13.57
CA SER A 307 -11.23 19.88 -12.64
C SER A 307 -11.46 18.96 -11.44
N GLY A 308 -10.39 18.62 -10.71
CA GLY A 308 -10.45 17.83 -9.47
C GLY A 308 -10.70 16.34 -9.68
N GLN A 309 -10.50 15.83 -10.89
CA GLN A 309 -10.78 14.43 -11.25
C GLN A 309 -9.51 13.55 -11.25
N ASN A 310 -8.33 14.13 -11.06
CA ASN A 310 -7.04 13.42 -11.05
C ASN A 310 -6.41 13.36 -9.65
N SER A 311 -7.18 13.63 -8.60
CA SER A 311 -6.79 13.46 -7.21
C SER A 311 -7.92 12.85 -6.37
N ASN A 312 -7.54 12.10 -5.34
CA ASN A 312 -8.39 11.88 -4.19
C ASN A 312 -8.26 13.11 -3.27
N ASN A 313 -9.37 13.54 -2.66
CA ASN A 313 -9.40 14.68 -1.77
C ASN A 313 -9.78 14.19 -0.37
N SER A 314 -9.10 14.66 0.67
CA SER A 314 -9.44 14.33 2.06
C SER A 314 -9.38 15.55 2.97
N VAL A 315 -10.31 15.62 3.91
CA VAL A 315 -10.30 16.61 4.99
C VAL A 315 -9.70 16.01 6.25
N ARG A 316 -8.86 16.79 6.95
CA ARG A 316 -8.25 16.38 8.21
C ARG A 316 -9.00 16.99 9.39
N ILE A 317 -9.54 16.13 10.23
CA ILE A 317 -10.52 16.49 11.25
C ILE A 317 -9.90 16.24 12.63
N PRO A 318 -9.68 17.27 13.46
CA PRO A 318 -9.25 17.10 14.84
C PRO A 318 -10.42 16.67 15.73
N ASN A 319 -10.15 16.03 16.87
CA ASN A 319 -11.19 15.62 17.82
C ASN A 319 -11.97 16.82 18.40
N SER A 320 -11.32 17.99 18.51
CA SER A 320 -11.96 19.24 18.95
C SER A 320 -13.09 19.71 18.03
N PHE A 321 -13.13 19.27 16.76
CA PHE A 321 -14.27 19.52 15.88
C PHE A 321 -15.51 18.77 16.36
N PHE A 322 -15.37 17.51 16.76
CA PHE A 322 -16.48 16.71 17.24
C PHE A 322 -17.04 17.22 18.57
N GLU A 323 -16.19 17.75 19.44
CA GLU A 323 -16.64 18.43 20.67
C GLU A 323 -17.51 19.66 20.36
N LYS A 324 -17.12 20.48 19.37
CA LYS A 324 -17.92 21.62 18.91
C LYS A 324 -19.19 21.19 18.20
N LEU A 325 -19.13 20.12 17.41
CA LEU A 325 -20.28 19.53 16.72
C LEU A 325 -21.34 19.05 17.70
N GLU A 326 -20.93 18.36 18.77
CA GLU A 326 -21.82 17.87 19.83
C GLU A 326 -22.50 19.03 20.56
N LYS A 327 -21.75 20.11 20.85
CA LYS A 327 -22.27 21.32 21.51
C LYS A 327 -23.08 22.23 20.58
N GLY A 328 -23.08 21.98 19.26
CA GLY A 328 -23.74 22.83 18.27
C GLY A 328 -23.07 24.20 18.09
N GLU A 329 -21.75 24.27 18.31
CA GLU A 329 -20.97 25.51 18.24
C GLU A 329 -20.44 25.78 16.82
N ASP A 330 -19.96 27.01 16.60
CA ASP A 330 -19.29 27.41 15.36
C ASP A 330 -17.85 26.88 15.27
N TRP A 331 -17.48 26.47 14.07
CA TRP A 331 -16.11 26.18 13.66
C TRP A 331 -15.44 27.44 13.09
N GLU A 332 -14.20 27.69 13.47
CA GLU A 332 -13.45 28.88 13.06
C GLU A 332 -12.50 28.52 11.91
N LEU A 333 -12.48 29.35 10.87
CA LEU A 333 -11.57 29.22 9.73
C LEU A 333 -10.46 30.27 9.86
N THR A 334 -9.21 29.83 9.83
CA THR A 334 -8.07 30.59 10.32
C THR A 334 -7.08 30.93 9.21
N ALA A 335 -6.75 32.21 9.06
CA ALA A 335 -5.75 32.69 8.10
C ALA A 335 -4.38 32.03 8.33
N ARG A 336 -3.69 31.62 7.26
CA ARG A 336 -2.38 30.96 7.37
C ARG A 336 -1.22 31.93 7.57
N THR A 337 -1.41 33.20 7.22
CA THR A 337 -0.36 34.23 7.31
C THR A 337 -0.25 34.90 8.69
N ASP A 338 -1.36 35.06 9.42
CA ASP A 338 -1.38 35.79 10.70
C ASP A 338 -2.21 35.13 11.82
N GLY A 339 -2.83 33.98 11.54
CA GLY A 339 -3.58 33.21 12.54
C GLY A 339 -4.92 33.82 12.95
N ARG A 340 -5.41 34.89 12.29
CA ARG A 340 -6.71 35.48 12.64
C ARG A 340 -7.87 34.63 12.12
N VAL A 341 -8.99 34.66 12.84
CA VAL A 341 -10.25 34.06 12.37
C VAL A 341 -10.77 34.86 11.18
N MET A 342 -10.85 34.24 10.02
CA MET A 342 -11.39 34.83 8.80
C MET A 342 -12.90 34.67 8.70
N LYS A 343 -13.41 33.51 9.14
CA LYS A 343 -14.83 33.17 9.05
C LYS A 343 -15.21 32.18 10.14
N LYS A 344 -16.47 32.24 10.58
CA LYS A 344 -17.09 31.21 11.41
C LYS A 344 -18.15 30.49 10.59
N VAL A 345 -18.25 29.17 10.76
CA VAL A 345 -19.23 28.32 10.08
C VAL A 345 -19.88 27.41 11.12
N PRO A 346 -21.21 27.25 11.14
CA PRO A 346 -21.83 26.28 12.03
C PRO A 346 -21.25 24.88 11.80
N SER A 347 -20.72 24.24 12.85
CA SER A 347 -20.07 22.92 12.74
C SER A 347 -20.98 21.87 12.11
N ARG A 348 -22.28 21.91 12.43
CA ARG A 348 -23.30 21.02 11.86
C ARG A 348 -23.48 21.23 10.35
N GLU A 349 -23.44 22.47 9.86
CA GLU A 349 -23.54 22.74 8.42
C GLU A 349 -22.31 22.22 7.68
N LEU A 350 -21.12 22.46 8.23
CA LEU A 350 -19.87 21.95 7.64
C LEU A 350 -19.86 20.42 7.59
N TRP A 351 -20.26 19.75 8.68
CA TRP A 351 -20.36 18.29 8.72
C TRP A 351 -21.38 17.74 7.72
N ASN A 352 -22.56 18.37 7.62
CA ASN A 352 -23.56 18.00 6.63
C ASN A 352 -23.06 18.19 5.20
N SER A 353 -22.29 19.25 4.93
CA SER A 353 -21.67 19.48 3.63
C SER A 353 -20.67 18.39 3.27
N ILE A 354 -19.84 17.94 4.23
CA ILE A 354 -18.88 16.85 4.03
C ILE A 354 -19.63 15.54 3.74
N ALA A 355 -20.64 15.20 4.55
CA ALA A 355 -21.43 14.00 4.36
C ALA A 355 -22.17 13.99 3.01
N TYR A 356 -22.75 15.13 2.62
CA TYR A 356 -23.41 15.28 1.34
C TYR A 356 -22.44 15.13 0.16
N ALA A 357 -21.26 15.76 0.24
CA ALA A 357 -20.24 15.64 -0.80
C ALA A 357 -19.75 14.19 -0.96
N ALA A 358 -19.45 13.51 0.15
CA ALA A 358 -19.07 12.09 0.15
C ALA A 358 -20.17 11.21 -0.46
N TRP A 359 -21.44 11.44 -0.13
CA TRP A 359 -22.56 10.72 -0.76
C TRP A 359 -22.70 11.02 -2.25
N ARG A 360 -22.54 12.29 -2.65
CA ARG A 360 -22.81 12.75 -4.02
C ARG A 360 -21.71 12.38 -5.01
N CYS A 361 -20.45 12.39 -4.59
CA CYS A 361 -19.29 12.20 -5.46
C CYS A 361 -18.11 11.42 -4.83
N ALA A 362 -18.31 10.74 -3.70
CA ALA A 362 -17.28 9.95 -2.99
C ALA A 362 -16.08 10.74 -2.42
N ASP A 363 -16.14 12.08 -2.45
CA ASP A 363 -15.08 12.98 -1.98
C ASP A 363 -15.68 14.21 -1.27
N PRO A 364 -14.97 14.84 -0.32
CA PRO A 364 -13.68 14.38 0.21
C PRO A 364 -13.84 13.22 1.19
N GLY A 365 -12.82 12.36 1.27
CA GLY A 365 -12.65 11.41 2.37
C GLY A 365 -12.33 12.11 3.70
N THR A 366 -12.34 11.36 4.79
CA THR A 366 -12.07 11.89 6.14
C THR A 366 -10.82 11.25 6.74
N GLN A 367 -9.94 12.07 7.30
CA GLN A 367 -8.75 11.64 8.05
C GLN A 367 -8.80 12.22 9.47
N TYR A 368 -8.81 11.36 10.49
CA TYR A 368 -8.96 11.79 11.89
C TYR A 368 -7.60 12.19 12.47
N ASN A 369 -7.29 13.49 12.38
CA ASN A 369 -5.94 14.02 12.65
C ASN A 369 -5.42 13.66 14.04
N THR A 370 -6.24 13.89 15.07
CA THR A 370 -5.85 13.64 16.46
C THR A 370 -5.56 12.16 16.69
N THR A 371 -6.47 11.27 16.28
CA THR A 371 -6.27 9.82 16.41
C THR A 371 -5.03 9.33 15.67
N ILE A 372 -4.78 9.82 14.44
CA ILE A 372 -3.58 9.45 13.67
C ILE A 372 -2.31 9.80 14.45
N ASN A 373 -2.24 11.01 15.02
CA ASN A 373 -1.06 11.47 15.75
C ASN A 373 -0.90 10.85 17.15
N GLU A 374 -1.99 10.45 17.82
CA GLU A 374 -1.92 9.69 19.07
C GLU A 374 -1.22 8.33 18.91
N TRP A 375 -1.36 7.72 17.73
CA TRP A 375 -0.69 6.48 17.34
C TRP A 375 0.68 6.70 16.65
N HIS A 376 1.17 7.93 16.59
CA HIS A 376 2.44 8.24 15.92
C HIS A 376 3.64 7.70 16.72
N THR A 377 4.44 6.87 16.07
CA THR A 377 5.68 6.33 16.63
C THR A 377 6.84 7.33 16.70
N CYS A 378 6.79 8.43 15.95
CA CYS A 378 7.91 9.37 15.81
C CYS A 378 7.55 10.87 15.84
N PRO A 379 6.77 11.35 16.83
CA PRO A 379 6.31 12.73 16.87
C PRO A 379 7.42 13.78 17.06
N GLU A 380 8.63 13.40 17.51
CA GLU A 380 9.77 14.33 17.57
C GLU A 380 10.25 14.75 16.17
N GLY A 381 9.90 13.98 15.13
CA GLY A 381 10.11 14.34 13.74
C GLY A 381 9.08 15.33 13.16
N GLY A 382 8.02 15.64 13.92
CA GLY A 382 6.91 16.49 13.49
C GLY A 382 5.56 15.77 13.52
N GLU A 383 4.52 16.52 13.18
CA GLU A 383 3.16 15.97 13.07
C GLU A 383 3.00 15.15 11.79
N ILE A 384 2.23 14.07 11.82
CA ILE A 384 1.73 13.44 10.60
C ILE A 384 0.70 14.40 10.01
N ARG A 385 1.00 14.98 8.84
CA ARG A 385 0.16 16.00 8.18
C ARG A 385 -0.65 15.47 7.01
N ALA A 386 -0.26 14.36 6.39
CA ALA A 386 -0.89 13.84 5.19
C ALA A 386 -0.87 12.31 5.16
N SER A 387 -1.44 11.77 4.09
CA SER A 387 -1.33 10.36 3.72
C SER A 387 -0.85 10.22 2.28
N ASN A 388 -0.55 9.01 1.85
CA ASN A 388 -0.46 8.68 0.42
C ASN A 388 -1.87 8.62 -0.24
N PRO A 389 -1.96 8.35 -1.57
CA PRO A 389 -3.22 8.32 -2.32
C PRO A 389 -4.39 7.49 -1.79
N CYS A 390 -4.15 6.34 -1.15
CA CYS A 390 -5.22 5.49 -0.64
C CYS A 390 -5.38 5.54 0.89
N SER A 391 -4.76 6.52 1.55
CA SER A 391 -4.85 6.75 2.99
C SER A 391 -4.33 5.61 3.87
N GLU A 392 -3.54 4.69 3.33
CA GLU A 392 -3.03 3.53 4.06
C GLU A 392 -1.66 3.78 4.71
N TYR A 393 -0.85 4.68 4.14
CA TYR A 393 0.43 5.13 4.68
C TYR A 393 0.27 6.51 5.32
N MET A 394 0.46 6.58 6.64
CA MET A 394 0.33 7.76 7.48
C MET A 394 1.64 7.97 8.24
N PHE A 395 2.48 8.88 7.77
CA PHE A 395 3.76 9.19 8.41
C PHE A 395 4.18 10.63 8.09
N LEU A 396 5.38 11.00 8.51
CA LEU A 396 5.96 12.33 8.31
C LEU A 396 6.00 12.74 6.84
N ASP A 397 5.91 14.05 6.59
CA ASP A 397 6.10 14.62 5.27
C ASP A 397 7.49 14.29 4.71
N ASN A 398 7.59 14.25 3.39
CA ASN A 398 8.80 13.90 2.65
C ASN A 398 9.34 12.52 3.05
N THR A 399 8.47 11.54 3.26
CA THR A 399 8.84 10.13 3.45
C THR A 399 8.17 9.24 2.42
N ALA A 400 8.70 8.02 2.26
CA ALA A 400 8.19 7.05 1.31
C ALA A 400 8.04 5.67 1.95
N CYS A 401 7.08 4.89 1.46
CA CYS A 401 6.79 3.54 1.94
C CYS A 401 6.74 2.54 0.78
N ASN A 402 7.43 1.43 0.96
CA ASN A 402 7.37 0.25 0.11
C ASN A 402 6.51 -0.81 0.80
N LEU A 403 5.68 -1.50 0.01
CA LEU A 403 4.63 -2.39 0.48
C LEU A 403 4.81 -3.82 -0.03
N ALA A 404 4.29 -4.77 0.73
CA ALA A 404 4.03 -6.14 0.30
C ALA A 404 2.71 -6.62 0.88
N SER A 405 2.09 -7.62 0.26
CA SER A 405 0.83 -8.17 0.76
C SER A 405 0.84 -9.69 0.69
N ALA A 406 0.62 -10.33 1.84
CA ALA A 406 0.44 -11.77 1.95
C ALA A 406 -0.96 -12.19 1.47
N ASN A 407 -1.05 -13.30 0.76
CA ASN A 407 -2.31 -13.91 0.34
C ASN A 407 -2.77 -14.88 1.44
N LEU A 408 -3.77 -14.48 2.25
CA LEU A 408 -4.21 -15.27 3.40
C LEU A 408 -4.67 -16.69 3.02
N ILE A 409 -5.22 -16.88 1.81
CA ILE A 409 -5.73 -18.19 1.38
C ILE A 409 -4.62 -19.23 1.23
N LYS A 410 -3.37 -18.80 1.01
CA LYS A 410 -2.20 -19.70 0.89
C LYS A 410 -1.76 -20.27 2.24
N PHE A 411 -2.29 -19.72 3.34
CA PHE A 411 -2.08 -20.20 4.70
C PHE A 411 -3.36 -20.82 5.28
N PHE A 412 -4.42 -20.99 4.49
CA PHE A 412 -5.70 -21.49 4.98
C PHE A 412 -5.87 -22.97 4.69
N ASN A 413 -6.20 -23.74 5.71
CA ASN A 413 -6.56 -25.15 5.59
C ASN A 413 -8.08 -25.28 5.42
N PHE A 414 -8.49 -25.68 4.23
CA PHE A 414 -9.90 -25.83 3.85
C PHE A 414 -10.60 -27.04 4.50
N GLU A 415 -9.88 -28.04 4.97
CA GLU A 415 -10.47 -29.25 5.56
C GLU A 415 -11.00 -28.98 6.98
N ASN A 416 -10.29 -28.15 7.75
CA ASN A 416 -10.63 -27.84 9.13
C ASN A 416 -10.94 -26.36 9.39
N ASN A 417 -10.92 -25.52 8.35
CA ASN A 417 -11.16 -24.08 8.41
C ASN A 417 -10.26 -23.33 9.40
N THR A 418 -8.96 -23.65 9.38
CA THR A 418 -7.96 -23.00 10.23
C THR A 418 -6.88 -22.30 9.41
N LEU A 419 -6.27 -21.28 10.02
CA LEU A 419 -5.12 -20.57 9.45
C LEU A 419 -3.83 -21.18 10.01
N ASP A 420 -2.89 -21.52 9.12
CA ASP A 420 -1.51 -21.86 9.47
C ASP A 420 -0.78 -20.60 9.98
N VAL A 421 -0.85 -20.41 11.30
CA VAL A 421 -0.22 -19.29 11.99
C VAL A 421 1.30 -19.32 11.80
N GLU A 422 1.94 -20.47 11.92
CA GLU A 422 3.40 -20.55 11.81
C GLU A 422 3.88 -20.18 10.40
N GLY A 423 3.18 -20.69 9.38
CA GLY A 423 3.45 -20.35 7.99
C GLY A 423 3.26 -18.86 7.71
N PHE A 424 2.21 -18.26 8.29
CA PHE A 424 1.92 -16.83 8.16
C PHE A 424 2.96 -15.96 8.89
N GLU A 425 3.35 -16.31 10.12
CA GLU A 425 4.42 -15.62 10.87
C GLU A 425 5.76 -15.70 10.11
N TYR A 426 6.10 -16.87 9.56
CA TYR A 426 7.30 -17.03 8.75
C TYR A 426 7.29 -16.12 7.52
N CYS A 427 6.16 -16.08 6.80
CA CYS A 427 5.97 -15.19 5.65
C CYS A 427 6.10 -13.71 6.06
N CYS A 428 5.51 -13.32 7.20
CA CYS A 428 5.63 -11.96 7.71
C CYS A 428 7.08 -11.60 7.98
N ARG A 429 7.83 -12.46 8.68
CA ARG A 429 9.27 -12.25 8.94
C ARG A 429 10.07 -12.11 7.64
N LEU A 430 9.89 -13.04 6.71
CA LEU A 430 10.59 -13.03 5.42
C LEU A 430 10.37 -11.72 4.66
N TRP A 431 9.11 -11.28 4.56
CA TRP A 431 8.76 -10.08 3.80
C TRP A 431 9.06 -8.78 4.53
N THR A 432 9.05 -8.74 5.87
CA THR A 432 9.56 -7.59 6.62
C THR A 432 11.05 -7.37 6.31
N THR A 433 11.86 -8.43 6.23
CA THR A 433 13.28 -8.32 5.82
C THR A 433 13.42 -7.82 4.38
N VAL A 434 12.59 -8.31 3.44
CA VAL A 434 12.57 -7.82 2.04
C VAL A 434 12.27 -6.32 1.99
N LEU A 435 11.27 -5.87 2.76
CA LEU A 435 10.88 -4.47 2.77
C LEU A 435 11.98 -3.58 3.34
N GLU A 436 12.65 -4.01 4.40
CA GLU A 436 13.78 -3.29 4.99
C GLU A 436 14.98 -3.18 4.04
N ILE A 437 15.35 -4.27 3.34
CA ILE A 437 16.40 -4.22 2.31
C ILE A 437 15.99 -3.29 1.16
N SER A 438 14.69 -3.20 0.88
CA SER A 438 14.17 -2.30 -0.17
C SER A 438 14.36 -0.81 0.14
N VAL A 439 14.39 -0.41 1.42
CA VAL A 439 14.74 0.96 1.82
C VAL A 439 16.20 1.25 1.43
N LEU A 440 17.10 0.31 1.71
CA LEU A 440 18.54 0.45 1.50
C LEU A 440 18.94 0.60 0.03
N MET A 441 18.30 -0.16 -0.85
CA MET A 441 18.58 -0.18 -2.30
C MET A 441 17.94 0.99 -3.06
N ALA A 442 17.03 1.74 -2.43
CA ALA A 442 16.20 2.71 -3.13
C ALA A 442 16.93 4.00 -3.54
N GLN A 443 16.37 4.67 -4.55
CA GLN A 443 16.61 6.09 -4.82
C GLN A 443 15.28 6.87 -4.86
N PHE A 444 15.34 8.16 -4.56
CA PHE A 444 14.19 9.01 -4.25
C PHE A 444 14.19 10.33 -5.05
N PRO A 445 13.03 10.94 -5.29
CA PRO A 445 12.85 12.08 -6.23
C PRO A 445 13.39 13.43 -5.72
N SER A 446 13.70 13.56 -4.43
CA SER A 446 14.26 14.75 -3.79
C SER A 446 15.24 14.37 -2.68
N GLN A 447 15.99 15.37 -2.20
CA GLN A 447 17.00 15.22 -1.16
C GLN A 447 16.37 14.84 0.18
N GLU A 448 15.30 15.55 0.54
CA GLU A 448 14.56 15.41 1.79
C GLU A 448 13.94 14.01 1.87
N VAL A 449 13.33 13.55 0.77
CA VAL A 449 12.73 12.21 0.71
C VAL A 449 13.78 11.13 0.85
N ALA A 450 14.95 11.28 0.23
CA ALA A 450 16.04 10.33 0.40
C ALA A 450 16.53 10.28 1.85
N GLN A 451 16.71 11.44 2.47
CA GLN A 451 17.22 11.56 3.83
C GLN A 451 16.24 10.97 4.85
N LEU A 452 15.00 11.45 4.87
CA LEU A 452 14.01 11.03 5.87
C LEU A 452 13.58 9.58 5.68
N SER A 453 13.48 9.08 4.44
CA SER A 453 13.18 7.65 4.22
C SER A 453 14.31 6.74 4.73
N TYR A 454 15.57 7.19 4.67
CA TYR A 454 16.70 6.48 5.27
C TYR A 454 16.72 6.56 6.81
N GLU A 455 16.36 7.72 7.35
CA GLU A 455 16.37 8.00 8.79
C GLU A 455 15.25 7.30 9.57
N TYR A 456 14.08 7.12 8.96
CA TYR A 456 12.91 6.49 9.61
C TYR A 456 12.61 5.08 9.13
N ARG A 457 13.04 4.71 7.90
CA ARG A 457 12.96 3.35 7.35
C ARG A 457 11.55 2.75 7.41
N THR A 458 10.56 3.48 6.92
CA THR A 458 9.15 3.06 7.00
C THR A 458 8.82 1.96 6.00
N LEU A 459 8.08 0.95 6.47
CA LEU A 459 7.68 -0.23 5.70
C LEU A 459 6.16 -0.37 5.69
N GLY A 460 5.66 -1.20 4.77
CA GLY A 460 4.24 -1.52 4.71
C GLY A 460 3.91 -2.95 4.35
N LEU A 461 4.09 -3.87 5.30
CA LEU A 461 3.57 -5.22 5.17
C LEU A 461 2.06 -5.25 5.45
N GLY A 462 1.31 -5.87 4.55
CA GLY A 462 -0.14 -6.09 4.67
C GLY A 462 -0.55 -7.49 4.23
N TYR A 463 -1.85 -7.69 4.02
CA TYR A 463 -2.40 -8.91 3.45
C TYR A 463 -3.61 -8.63 2.55
N ALA A 464 -4.02 -9.65 1.79
CA ALA A 464 -5.21 -9.68 0.96
C ALA A 464 -6.05 -10.94 1.25
N ASN A 465 -7.22 -11.06 0.61
CA ASN A 465 -8.06 -12.25 0.64
C ASN A 465 -8.77 -12.53 2.00
N LEU A 466 -8.93 -11.54 2.87
CA LEU A 466 -9.67 -11.72 4.13
C LEU A 466 -11.14 -12.11 3.87
N GLY A 467 -11.81 -11.38 2.98
CA GLY A 467 -13.18 -11.70 2.57
C GLY A 467 -13.32 -13.14 2.06
N THR A 468 -12.36 -13.61 1.27
CA THR A 468 -12.30 -15.01 0.80
C THR A 468 -12.20 -16.01 1.95
N VAL A 469 -11.26 -15.82 2.88
CA VAL A 469 -11.08 -16.69 4.05
C VAL A 469 -12.37 -16.80 4.87
N LEU A 470 -13.03 -15.67 5.11
CA LEU A 470 -14.31 -15.63 5.84
C LEU A 470 -15.42 -16.35 5.06
N MET A 471 -15.51 -16.10 3.75
CA MET A 471 -16.50 -16.69 2.86
C MET A 471 -16.40 -18.22 2.82
N VAL A 472 -15.20 -18.77 2.58
CA VAL A 472 -15.01 -20.23 2.55
C VAL A 472 -15.24 -20.87 3.91
N SER A 473 -15.05 -20.12 5.00
CA SER A 473 -15.36 -20.57 6.36
C SER A 473 -16.86 -20.53 6.70
N GLY A 474 -17.71 -20.05 5.80
CA GLY A 474 -19.15 -19.83 6.09
C GLY A 474 -19.39 -18.76 7.15
N ILE A 475 -18.46 -17.81 7.33
CA ILE A 475 -18.55 -16.74 8.34
C ILE A 475 -19.03 -15.46 7.64
N PRO A 476 -20.19 -14.89 8.05
CA PRO A 476 -20.64 -13.61 7.53
C PRO A 476 -19.61 -12.51 7.82
N TYR A 477 -19.28 -11.73 6.80
CA TYR A 477 -18.28 -10.66 6.89
C TYR A 477 -18.66 -9.61 7.95
N ASP A 478 -19.96 -9.34 8.11
CA ASP A 478 -20.53 -8.39 9.08
C ASP A 478 -20.73 -8.96 10.49
N SER A 479 -20.10 -10.08 10.84
CA SER A 479 -20.22 -10.71 12.16
C SER A 479 -19.11 -10.29 13.15
N ASP A 480 -19.39 -10.43 14.45
CA ASP A 480 -18.36 -10.23 15.49
C ASP A 480 -17.22 -11.25 15.37
N LYS A 481 -17.53 -12.48 14.92
CA LYS A 481 -16.53 -13.51 14.67
C LYS A 481 -15.57 -13.10 13.55
N ALA A 482 -16.09 -12.51 12.46
CA ALA A 482 -15.25 -11.97 11.39
C ALA A 482 -14.35 -10.83 11.89
N ARG A 483 -14.88 -9.91 12.71
CA ARG A 483 -14.09 -8.84 13.35
C ARG A 483 -12.98 -9.40 14.25
N GLY A 484 -13.27 -10.42 15.05
CA GLY A 484 -12.30 -11.11 15.90
C GLY A 484 -11.17 -11.77 15.11
N ILE A 485 -11.51 -12.49 14.03
CA ILE A 485 -10.53 -13.11 13.13
C ILE A 485 -9.67 -12.05 12.43
N ALA A 486 -10.29 -11.01 11.86
CA ALA A 486 -9.59 -9.93 11.17
C ALA A 486 -8.63 -9.19 12.11
N GLY A 487 -9.07 -8.88 13.33
CA GLY A 487 -8.25 -8.28 14.36
C GLY A 487 -7.05 -9.16 14.73
N ALA A 488 -7.28 -10.46 14.96
CA ALA A 488 -6.22 -11.38 15.37
C ALA A 488 -5.18 -11.61 14.26
N VAL A 489 -5.60 -11.79 13.01
CA VAL A 489 -4.69 -11.90 11.85
C VAL A 489 -3.84 -10.64 11.69
N THR A 490 -4.46 -9.47 11.82
CA THR A 490 -3.74 -8.18 11.76
C THR A 490 -2.75 -8.05 12.92
N ALA A 491 -3.15 -8.42 14.14
CA ALA A 491 -2.30 -8.39 15.31
C ALA A 491 -1.09 -9.33 15.19
N ILE A 492 -1.28 -10.55 14.68
CA ILE A 492 -0.19 -11.51 14.40
C ILE A 492 0.79 -10.89 13.41
N MET A 493 0.31 -10.41 12.25
CA MET A 493 1.16 -9.79 11.23
C MET A 493 1.98 -8.63 11.80
N THR A 494 1.33 -7.68 12.47
CA THR A 494 2.00 -6.48 12.98
C THR A 494 2.95 -6.80 14.12
N GLY A 495 2.58 -7.66 15.06
CA GLY A 495 3.47 -8.12 16.13
C GLY A 495 4.71 -8.84 15.58
N THR A 496 4.53 -9.75 14.63
CA THR A 496 5.66 -10.45 13.97
C THR A 496 6.56 -9.50 13.20
N ALA A 497 5.99 -8.51 12.50
CA ALA A 497 6.76 -7.51 11.77
C ALA A 497 7.61 -6.64 12.71
N TYR A 498 7.05 -6.15 13.82
CA TYR A 498 7.81 -5.36 14.80
C TYR A 498 8.82 -6.20 15.58
N LYS A 499 8.51 -7.46 15.91
CA LYS A 499 9.49 -8.42 16.43
C LYS A 499 10.67 -8.59 15.46
N THR A 500 10.39 -8.75 14.17
CA THR A 500 11.43 -8.88 13.13
C THR A 500 12.24 -7.59 12.99
N SER A 501 11.59 -6.43 13.09
CA SER A 501 12.25 -5.13 13.13
C SER A 501 13.21 -5.00 14.32
N ALA A 502 12.84 -5.50 15.50
CA ALA A 502 13.71 -5.53 16.67
C ALA A 502 14.85 -6.55 16.55
N GLU A 503 14.60 -7.72 15.95
CA GLU A 503 15.64 -8.70 15.58
C GLU A 503 16.67 -8.08 14.62
N MET A 504 16.22 -7.32 13.62
CA MET A 504 17.11 -6.57 12.74
C MET A 504 17.86 -5.46 13.48
N ALA A 505 17.24 -4.81 14.47
CA ALA A 505 17.89 -3.78 15.28
C ALA A 505 19.02 -4.34 16.15
N GLU A 506 18.88 -5.56 16.68
CA GLU A 506 19.96 -6.26 17.41
C GLU A 506 21.24 -6.39 16.55
N VAL A 507 21.08 -6.65 15.25
CA VAL A 507 22.19 -6.89 14.32
C VAL A 507 22.70 -5.60 13.69
N MET A 508 21.79 -4.75 13.22
CA MET A 508 22.05 -3.61 12.34
C MET A 508 21.96 -2.25 13.07
N GLY A 509 21.52 -2.24 14.32
CA GLY A 509 21.10 -1.05 15.05
C GLY A 509 19.67 -0.62 14.68
N ALA A 510 19.01 0.08 15.62
CA ALA A 510 17.72 0.71 15.38
C ALA A 510 17.78 1.77 14.25
N PHE A 511 16.63 2.25 13.77
CA PHE A 511 16.63 3.36 12.80
C PHE A 511 17.30 4.62 13.39
N PRO A 512 17.95 5.46 12.57
CA PRO A 512 18.72 6.61 13.06
C PRO A 512 18.01 7.55 14.04
N ARG A 513 16.70 7.77 13.87
CA ARG A 513 15.90 8.67 14.72
C ARG A 513 15.19 7.94 15.88
N TYR A 514 15.60 6.71 16.21
CA TYR A 514 14.94 5.90 17.23
C TYR A 514 15.10 6.48 18.64
N GLU A 515 16.32 6.87 19.05
CA GLU A 515 16.57 7.21 20.45
C GLU A 515 15.74 8.41 20.94
N GLU A 516 15.60 9.44 20.11
CA GLU A 516 14.73 10.59 20.40
C GLU A 516 13.24 10.21 20.43
N ASN A 517 12.82 9.21 19.66
CA ASN A 517 11.42 8.77 19.56
C ASN A 517 11.10 7.54 20.42
N LYS A 518 12.07 7.06 21.21
CA LYS A 518 11.99 5.77 21.91
C LYS A 518 10.78 5.67 22.82
N GLU A 519 10.53 6.68 23.63
CA GLU A 519 9.40 6.68 24.56
C GLU A 519 8.05 6.66 23.83
N HIS A 520 7.91 7.43 22.75
CA HIS A 520 6.69 7.47 21.93
C HIS A 520 6.47 6.17 21.18
N MET A 521 7.52 5.61 20.57
CA MET A 521 7.44 4.34 19.89
C MET A 521 7.07 3.23 20.86
N MET A 522 7.70 3.16 22.03
CA MET A 522 7.38 2.15 23.03
C MET A 522 5.96 2.29 23.57
N ARG A 523 5.44 3.51 23.75
CA ARG A 523 4.01 3.76 24.06
C ARG A 523 3.09 3.11 23.03
N VAL A 524 3.36 3.33 21.74
CA VAL A 524 2.56 2.76 20.64
C VAL A 524 2.61 1.22 20.65
N MET A 525 3.79 0.63 20.85
CA MET A 525 3.93 -0.84 20.91
C MET A 525 3.19 -1.44 22.11
N ARG A 526 3.26 -0.79 23.28
CA ARG A 526 2.48 -1.17 24.46
C ARG A 526 0.97 -1.04 24.21
N ASN A 527 0.50 0.04 23.57
CA ASN A 527 -0.91 0.19 23.22
C ASN A 527 -1.42 -0.90 22.28
N HIS A 528 -0.63 -1.31 21.29
CA HIS A 528 -1.00 -2.45 20.45
C HIS A 528 -1.05 -3.77 21.22
N ARG A 529 -0.09 -4.00 22.13
CA ARG A 529 -0.13 -5.15 23.04
C ARG A 529 -1.38 -5.11 23.93
N LEU A 530 -1.72 -3.96 24.51
CA LEU A 530 -2.93 -3.77 25.30
C LEU A 530 -4.21 -4.06 24.48
N ALA A 531 -4.24 -3.68 23.21
CA ALA A 531 -5.35 -4.00 22.31
C ALA A 531 -5.47 -5.51 22.03
N ALA A 532 -4.35 -6.22 21.88
CA ALA A 532 -4.36 -7.67 21.72
C ALA A 532 -4.93 -8.39 22.97
N TYR A 533 -4.78 -7.79 24.14
CA TYR A 533 -5.34 -8.29 25.41
C TYR A 533 -6.70 -7.69 25.78
N ASP A 534 -7.30 -6.87 24.91
CA ASP A 534 -8.56 -6.15 25.16
C ASP A 534 -8.57 -5.36 26.49
N ALA A 535 -7.49 -4.65 26.77
CA ALA A 535 -7.33 -3.89 28.01
C ALA A 535 -8.31 -2.71 28.11
N ASP A 536 -8.56 -2.27 29.34
CA ASP A 536 -9.48 -1.16 29.62
C ASP A 536 -8.88 0.23 29.46
N SER A 537 -7.59 0.36 29.72
CA SER A 537 -6.85 1.63 29.69
C SER A 537 -5.71 1.59 28.67
N TYR A 538 -5.49 2.70 27.98
CA TYR A 538 -4.43 2.90 27.00
C TYR A 538 -3.65 4.16 27.32
N GLU A 539 -2.39 4.22 26.90
CA GLU A 539 -1.50 5.34 27.14
C GLU A 539 -1.69 6.41 26.05
N GLY A 540 -2.15 7.62 26.43
CA GLY A 540 -2.17 8.78 25.54
C GLY A 540 -3.16 8.70 24.37
N LEU A 541 -4.25 7.95 24.51
CA LEU A 541 -5.32 7.87 23.52
C LEU A 541 -6.59 8.55 24.04
N SER A 542 -7.19 9.43 23.24
CA SER A 542 -8.48 10.05 23.57
C SER A 542 -9.68 9.18 23.21
N VAL A 543 -9.51 8.24 22.28
CA VAL A 543 -10.54 7.29 21.85
C VAL A 543 -10.07 5.86 22.18
N LYS A 544 -10.90 5.12 22.94
CA LYS A 544 -10.62 3.71 23.27
C LYS A 544 -10.67 2.88 21.99
N PRO A 545 -9.57 2.19 21.59
CA PRO A 545 -9.59 1.30 20.44
C PRO A 545 -10.40 0.03 20.73
N GLN A 546 -10.75 -0.71 19.67
CA GLN A 546 -11.41 -2.01 19.78
C GLN A 546 -10.37 -3.11 19.98
N GLY A 547 -10.36 -3.73 21.16
CA GLY A 547 -9.48 -4.85 21.47
C GLY A 547 -10.02 -6.21 20.98
N LEU A 548 -9.19 -7.24 21.07
CA LEU A 548 -9.55 -8.61 20.66
C LEU A 548 -10.50 -9.26 21.66
N LYS A 549 -11.79 -9.27 21.35
CA LYS A 549 -12.80 -9.93 22.18
C LYS A 549 -12.62 -11.45 22.15
N ALA A 550 -12.21 -12.04 23.28
CA ALA A 550 -11.96 -13.48 23.39
C ALA A 550 -13.18 -14.33 22.98
N GLN A 551 -14.39 -13.90 23.33
CA GLN A 551 -15.63 -14.59 22.99
C GLN A 551 -15.92 -14.71 21.49
N HIS A 552 -15.29 -13.89 20.65
CA HIS A 552 -15.49 -13.86 19.21
C HIS A 552 -14.26 -14.30 18.41
N THR A 553 -13.14 -14.53 19.09
CA THR A 553 -11.85 -14.80 18.45
C THR A 553 -11.48 -16.26 18.68
N PRO A 554 -11.17 -17.05 17.63
CA PRO A 554 -10.66 -18.41 17.81
C PRO A 554 -9.45 -18.43 18.75
N ASP A 555 -9.46 -19.32 19.75
CA ASP A 555 -8.47 -19.38 20.83
C ASP A 555 -7.02 -19.46 20.30
N TYR A 556 -6.79 -20.25 19.25
CA TYR A 556 -5.46 -20.39 18.64
C TYR A 556 -4.96 -19.08 18.00
N LEU A 557 -5.85 -18.29 17.40
CA LEU A 557 -5.51 -16.97 16.83
C LEU A 557 -5.29 -15.93 17.92
N LEU A 558 -6.13 -15.93 18.96
CA LEU A 558 -5.99 -15.02 20.09
C LEU A 558 -4.63 -15.22 20.79
N LYS A 559 -4.28 -16.48 21.10
CA LYS A 559 -3.00 -16.83 21.71
C LYS A 559 -1.81 -16.42 20.84
N ALA A 560 -1.90 -16.65 19.54
CA ALA A 560 -0.86 -16.22 18.60
C ALA A 560 -0.71 -14.69 18.56
N ALA A 561 -1.82 -13.96 18.50
CA ALA A 561 -1.82 -12.49 18.52
C ALA A 561 -1.18 -11.92 19.79
N CYS A 562 -1.58 -12.43 20.97
CA CYS A 562 -0.99 -12.03 22.26
C CYS A 562 0.52 -12.31 22.28
N LYS A 563 0.93 -13.54 21.90
CA LYS A 563 2.33 -13.95 21.86
C LYS A 563 3.17 -13.09 20.91
N ALA A 564 2.64 -12.76 19.74
CA ALA A 564 3.33 -11.92 18.76
C ALA A 564 3.61 -10.52 19.34
N TRP A 565 2.65 -9.92 20.06
CA TRP A 565 2.83 -8.61 20.70
C TRP A 565 3.67 -8.63 21.97
N ASP A 566 3.61 -9.70 22.77
CA ASP A 566 4.54 -9.89 23.89
C ASP A 566 5.98 -9.89 23.38
N ALA A 567 6.25 -10.69 22.34
CA ALA A 567 7.59 -10.78 21.75
C ALA A 567 8.04 -9.47 21.07
N ALA A 568 7.11 -8.75 20.41
CA ALA A 568 7.43 -7.47 19.78
C ALA A 568 7.89 -6.43 20.83
N VAL A 569 7.15 -6.31 21.93
CA VAL A 569 7.48 -5.37 23.02
C VAL A 569 8.76 -5.79 23.73
N GLU A 570 8.90 -7.06 24.12
CA GLU A 570 10.09 -7.56 24.83
C GLU A 570 11.38 -7.34 24.01
N MET A 571 11.34 -7.67 22.71
CA MET A 571 12.50 -7.47 21.83
C MET A 571 12.79 -5.99 21.60
N GLY A 572 11.75 -5.17 21.44
CA GLY A 572 11.88 -3.73 21.26
C GLY A 572 12.45 -3.00 22.48
N GLU A 573 12.08 -3.40 23.69
CA GLU A 573 12.67 -2.88 24.93
C GLU A 573 14.18 -3.15 24.99
N LYS A 574 14.60 -4.33 24.51
CA LYS A 574 15.99 -4.77 24.57
C LYS A 574 16.86 -4.17 23.47
N PHE A 575 16.35 -4.04 22.25
CA PHE A 575 17.16 -3.75 21.06
C PHE A 575 16.72 -2.50 20.29
N GLY A 576 15.56 -1.94 20.61
CA GLY A 576 14.87 -0.98 19.77
C GLY A 576 14.33 -1.60 18.51
N TYR A 577 14.02 -0.78 17.51
CA TYR A 577 13.41 -1.21 16.26
C TYR A 577 14.17 -0.66 15.06
N ARG A 578 14.32 -1.47 14.01
CA ARG A 578 14.97 -1.06 12.77
C ARG A 578 14.09 -0.14 11.92
N ASN A 579 12.78 -0.14 12.16
CA ASN A 579 11.78 0.51 11.30
C ASN A 579 10.77 1.29 12.15
N ALA A 580 10.58 2.58 11.85
CA ALA A 580 9.62 3.44 12.56
C ALA A 580 8.15 3.05 12.30
N GLN A 581 7.87 2.47 11.13
CA GLN A 581 6.57 1.92 10.73
C GLN A 581 6.80 0.59 10.02
N ALA A 582 5.99 -0.44 10.33
CA ALA A 582 6.21 -1.79 9.81
C ALA A 582 5.09 -2.31 8.89
N THR A 583 3.82 -1.98 9.20
CA THR A 583 2.66 -2.61 8.55
C THR A 583 1.61 -1.61 8.09
N VAL A 584 0.87 -1.99 7.05
CA VAL A 584 -0.29 -1.26 6.52
C VAL A 584 -1.13 -2.23 5.68
N ILE A 585 -2.45 -2.03 5.66
CA ILE A 585 -3.36 -2.74 4.75
C ILE A 585 -3.63 -1.87 3.52
N ALA A 586 -3.04 -2.25 2.39
CA ALA A 586 -3.23 -1.56 1.11
C ALA A 586 -4.41 -2.14 0.31
N PRO A 587 -4.94 -1.42 -0.70
CA PRO A 587 -6.06 -1.92 -1.52
C PRO A 587 -5.73 -3.16 -2.35
N THR A 588 -4.46 -3.41 -2.70
CA THR A 588 -3.98 -4.57 -3.49
C THR A 588 -4.56 -4.74 -4.90
N GLY A 589 -5.22 -3.73 -5.49
CA GLY A 589 -6.06 -3.91 -6.69
C GLY A 589 -5.43 -4.49 -7.98
N THR A 590 -4.10 -4.44 -8.18
CA THR A 590 -3.42 -5.17 -9.29
C THR A 590 -2.67 -6.40 -8.79
N ILE A 591 -1.97 -6.29 -7.66
CA ILE A 591 -1.19 -7.41 -7.11
C ILE A 591 -2.07 -8.56 -6.63
N GLY A 592 -3.29 -8.28 -6.15
CA GLY A 592 -4.28 -9.30 -5.82
C GLY A 592 -4.66 -10.14 -7.03
N LEU A 593 -4.75 -9.55 -8.24
CA LEU A 593 -5.01 -10.33 -9.46
C LEU A 593 -3.84 -11.25 -9.84
N VAL A 594 -2.60 -10.81 -9.62
CA VAL A 594 -1.42 -11.66 -9.82
C VAL A 594 -1.31 -12.76 -8.77
N MET A 595 -1.85 -12.54 -7.58
CA MET A 595 -1.90 -13.56 -6.52
C MET A 595 -3.11 -14.50 -6.62
N ASP A 596 -3.95 -14.36 -7.64
CA ASP A 596 -5.24 -15.05 -7.75
C ASP A 596 -6.14 -14.85 -6.52
N CYS A 597 -6.18 -13.63 -6.00
CA CYS A 597 -7.10 -13.25 -4.94
C CYS A 597 -8.53 -13.03 -5.48
N ASP A 598 -9.51 -13.70 -4.87
CA ASP A 598 -10.93 -13.45 -5.12
C ASP A 598 -11.40 -12.13 -4.49
N THR A 599 -10.85 -11.77 -3.31
CA THR A 599 -11.08 -10.47 -2.65
C THR A 599 -9.79 -9.69 -2.43
N THR A 600 -9.87 -8.36 -2.51
CA THR A 600 -8.71 -7.47 -2.45
C THR A 600 -8.51 -6.91 -1.05
N GLY A 601 -7.27 -6.93 -0.54
CA GLY A 601 -6.98 -6.39 0.79
C GLY A 601 -7.83 -7.03 1.88
N VAL A 602 -8.40 -6.19 2.74
CA VAL A 602 -9.42 -6.61 3.71
C VAL A 602 -10.83 -6.68 3.12
N GLU A 603 -11.07 -6.07 1.95
CA GLU A 603 -12.42 -5.84 1.42
C GLU A 603 -13.24 -7.14 1.26
N PRO A 604 -14.56 -7.07 1.50
CA PRO A 604 -15.46 -8.14 1.08
C PRO A 604 -15.49 -8.24 -0.45
N ASP A 605 -16.03 -9.35 -0.96
CA ASP A 605 -16.21 -9.43 -2.40
C ASP A 605 -17.26 -8.43 -2.87
N PHE A 606 -16.95 -7.66 -3.91
CA PHE A 606 -17.87 -6.67 -4.49
C PHE A 606 -19.03 -7.34 -5.24
N ALA A 607 -18.72 -8.39 -6.01
CA ALA A 607 -19.70 -9.16 -6.79
C ALA A 607 -19.10 -10.50 -7.22
N LEU A 608 -19.90 -11.56 -7.33
CA LEU A 608 -19.39 -12.88 -7.72
C LEU A 608 -18.89 -12.95 -9.17
N VAL A 609 -19.57 -12.24 -10.07
CA VAL A 609 -19.20 -12.13 -11.47
C VAL A 609 -18.93 -10.67 -11.78
N LYS A 610 -17.69 -10.37 -12.17
CA LYS A 610 -17.21 -9.01 -12.38
C LYS A 610 -16.75 -8.88 -13.83
N PHE A 611 -17.04 -7.74 -14.45
CA PHE A 611 -16.48 -7.37 -15.74
C PHE A 611 -15.55 -6.18 -15.55
N LYS A 612 -14.24 -6.43 -15.57
CA LYS A 612 -13.23 -5.39 -15.37
C LYS A 612 -12.83 -4.78 -16.71
N LYS A 613 -13.13 -3.50 -16.91
CA LYS A 613 -12.57 -2.70 -18.01
C LYS A 613 -11.09 -2.44 -17.73
N LEU A 614 -10.21 -2.73 -18.68
CA LEU A 614 -8.77 -2.50 -18.53
C LEU A 614 -8.39 -1.10 -19.04
N SER A 615 -7.41 -0.47 -18.38
CA SER A 615 -6.86 0.81 -18.84
C SER A 615 -6.11 0.62 -20.17
N GLY A 616 -6.53 1.35 -21.20
CA GLY A 616 -6.11 1.12 -22.60
C GLY A 616 -7.11 0.30 -23.44
N GLY A 617 -8.25 -0.10 -22.86
CA GLY A 617 -9.34 -0.80 -23.56
C GLY A 617 -9.42 -2.29 -23.25
N GLY A 618 -10.61 -2.87 -23.48
CA GLY A 618 -10.90 -4.30 -23.27
C GLY A 618 -11.63 -4.63 -21.96
N TYR A 619 -12.18 -5.85 -21.89
CA TYR A 619 -12.91 -6.36 -20.72
C TYR A 619 -12.38 -7.73 -20.30
N MET A 620 -12.30 -7.96 -18.99
CA MET A 620 -11.96 -9.24 -18.38
C MET A 620 -13.12 -9.69 -17.49
N LYS A 621 -13.64 -10.89 -17.75
CA LYS A 621 -14.64 -11.53 -16.88
C LYS A 621 -13.92 -12.26 -15.74
N ILE A 622 -14.28 -11.93 -14.51
CA ILE A 622 -13.73 -12.55 -13.29
C ILE A 622 -14.91 -13.22 -12.58
N VAL A 623 -14.75 -14.50 -12.27
CA VAL A 623 -15.74 -15.29 -11.50
C VAL A 623 -15.07 -15.72 -10.22
N ASN A 624 -15.71 -15.46 -9.08
CA ASN A 624 -15.22 -15.88 -7.76
C ASN A 624 -15.07 -17.42 -7.73
N GLN A 625 -13.87 -17.90 -7.44
CA GLN A 625 -13.55 -19.34 -7.44
C GLN A 625 -13.80 -20.01 -6.08
N SER A 626 -14.08 -19.23 -5.04
CA SER A 626 -14.24 -19.68 -3.66
C SER A 626 -15.68 -20.06 -3.29
N VAL A 627 -16.68 -19.64 -4.08
CA VAL A 627 -18.11 -20.00 -3.84
C VAL A 627 -18.34 -21.52 -3.74
N PRO A 628 -17.80 -22.37 -4.64
CA PRO A 628 -18.03 -23.82 -4.55
C PRO A 628 -17.52 -24.43 -3.24
N VAL A 629 -16.38 -23.95 -2.74
CA VAL A 629 -15.79 -24.39 -1.47
C VAL A 629 -16.64 -23.92 -0.31
N ALA A 630 -17.08 -22.66 -0.33
CA ALA A 630 -17.98 -22.11 0.68
C ALA A 630 -19.29 -22.92 0.79
N LEU A 631 -19.93 -23.26 -0.33
CA LEU A 631 -21.15 -24.08 -0.33
C LEU A 631 -20.90 -25.49 0.20
N THR A 632 -19.72 -26.07 -0.07
CA THR A 632 -19.33 -27.37 0.48
C THR A 632 -19.24 -27.31 2.01
N ASN A 633 -18.59 -26.27 2.54
CA ASN A 633 -18.44 -26.07 3.98
C ASN A 633 -19.76 -25.73 4.69
N LEU A 634 -20.72 -25.14 3.95
CA LEU A 634 -22.08 -24.91 4.43
C LEU A 634 -22.97 -26.17 4.39
N GLY A 635 -22.48 -27.28 3.85
CA GLY A 635 -23.19 -28.57 3.84
C GLY A 635 -24.12 -28.80 2.66
N TYR A 636 -24.04 -27.98 1.60
CA TYR A 636 -24.82 -28.20 0.38
C TYR A 636 -24.32 -29.43 -0.38
N SER A 637 -25.27 -30.23 -0.90
CA SER A 637 -24.95 -31.38 -1.76
C SER A 637 -24.42 -30.94 -3.13
N GLU A 638 -23.72 -31.82 -3.84
CA GLU A 638 -23.20 -31.52 -5.20
C GLU A 638 -24.28 -31.01 -6.16
N LYS A 639 -25.51 -31.55 -6.07
CA LYS A 639 -26.63 -31.11 -6.92
C LYS A 639 -27.06 -29.69 -6.62
N GLU A 640 -27.14 -29.33 -5.34
CA GLU A 640 -27.54 -28.00 -4.91
C GLU A 640 -26.45 -26.97 -5.27
N LYS A 641 -25.18 -27.32 -5.03
CA LYS A 641 -24.04 -26.51 -5.44
C LYS A 641 -24.06 -26.19 -6.93
N ASP A 642 -24.20 -27.22 -7.77
CA ASP A 642 -24.27 -27.05 -9.22
C ASP A 642 -25.43 -26.14 -9.65
N ALA A 643 -26.61 -26.30 -9.02
CA ALA A 643 -27.78 -25.48 -9.31
C ALA A 643 -27.55 -24.01 -8.93
N ILE A 644 -27.01 -23.75 -7.73
CA ILE A 644 -26.69 -22.41 -7.23
C ILE A 644 -25.63 -21.75 -8.12
N ILE A 645 -24.52 -22.45 -8.42
CA ILE A 645 -23.41 -21.91 -9.20
C ILE A 645 -23.87 -21.57 -10.62
N LYS A 646 -24.60 -22.47 -11.29
CA LYS A 646 -25.13 -22.22 -12.64
C LYS A 646 -26.07 -21.02 -12.65
N TYR A 647 -26.96 -20.90 -11.66
CA TYR A 647 -27.83 -19.73 -11.54
C TYR A 647 -27.02 -18.46 -11.32
N ALA A 648 -26.12 -18.43 -10.34
CA ALA A 648 -25.35 -17.24 -9.98
C ALA A 648 -24.45 -16.74 -11.13
N VAL A 649 -23.82 -17.67 -11.87
CA VAL A 649 -22.98 -17.33 -13.03
C VAL A 649 -23.81 -16.82 -14.22
N GLY A 650 -25.03 -17.35 -14.40
CA GLY A 650 -25.93 -16.95 -15.48
C GLY A 650 -26.69 -15.65 -15.21
N ALA A 651 -27.26 -15.52 -14.01
CA ALA A 651 -28.08 -14.39 -13.58
C ALA A 651 -27.25 -13.22 -13.01
N GLY A 652 -25.99 -13.45 -12.63
CA GLY A 652 -25.14 -12.45 -12.00
C GLY A 652 -25.55 -12.07 -10.58
N THR A 653 -26.39 -12.88 -9.92
CA THR A 653 -26.93 -12.62 -8.57
C THR A 653 -27.23 -13.93 -7.83
N PHE A 654 -27.17 -13.91 -6.49
CA PHE A 654 -27.72 -14.98 -5.65
C PHE A 654 -29.23 -14.81 -5.37
N ALA A 655 -29.79 -13.62 -5.62
CA ALA A 655 -31.20 -13.38 -5.39
C ALA A 655 -32.04 -14.30 -6.29
N GLY A 656 -32.85 -15.17 -5.66
CA GLY A 656 -33.65 -16.17 -6.36
C GLY A 656 -32.89 -17.43 -6.79
N ALA A 657 -31.65 -17.63 -6.31
CA ALA A 657 -30.93 -18.89 -6.52
C ALA A 657 -31.73 -20.06 -5.88
N PRO A 658 -31.73 -21.24 -6.49
CA PRO A 658 -32.42 -22.40 -5.96
C PRO A 658 -31.74 -22.95 -4.69
N HIS A 659 -32.55 -23.51 -3.79
CA HIS A 659 -32.18 -24.09 -2.49
C HIS A 659 -31.96 -23.07 -1.36
#